data_AF-A0A8X7R2H5-F1
#
_entry.id   AF-A0A8X7R2H5-F1
#
_cell.length_a   1.000
_cell.length_b   1.000
_cell.length_c   1.000
_cell.angle_alpha   90.00
_cell.angle_beta   90.00
_cell.angle_gamma   90.00
#
_symmetry.space_group_name_H-M   'P 1'
#
loop_
_entity.id
_entity.type
_entity.pdbx_description
1 polymer ?
#
loop_
_entity_poly.entity_id
_entity_poly.type
_entity_poly.pdbx_seq_one_letter_code
_entity_poly.pdbx_strand_id
1 'polypeptide(L)'
;MVEVIPKHIKDVWDRWNIRGAIILSLTLQAILICFSPLRKRTPRRLLIMLIWSSYLLADWSANFAVGLISKNQGKELKKDDPPQDKKLMALWAPFLLLHLGGPDTITAFALEDNTLWLRHVFGLVFQAIAGVYVVLQSIPNSLWLIILLVFISGTIKYLERTTALYSASLDKFRDSMIQAPDPGPNYAKLMEEYKAKKEARLPTKIILIDEPDKENRPKKLVHPAQASESRKDKEKSKLTDLEIAQYAYKFFNTFKGLVVNLIFSFRERDESLEIFENLTDPEEALRIIEVELGFLYDALFTKVAVLHTLIGTISRVVASGTLVAAFILFHKKPNKRREFHPADVVVTYTLFAVGLALDLISILLFLFSDWTCAALSSLKDDPDEDLSPKDQFFNWLLSLRKLSWTIQECNKEGDDKCSKHEVLTTGFFLRRWCGKINVFNFLAYATNAEVARIHDARGKLRRYAWTAFTYPFEKLSFIIQTLGGWVAKLINAVHKRISHKVNETSRKHPWARSTIYPFYFGFLSRIPHFIKFVWDKFSDFFDISDMLDMVYKTLFVHGEPMTKELWAFMFNELKYKSKFGDSPENAKRISLARGQWTLRDNLPEDADREKLVGYVTNFDYDQSLLMWHIATELCYQQEETIPEGYDKSKHYSNREFSKIISDYVMYLLIMQPGLMSEVSGIGKIRFRDTMAEADKFFHRRHIENVRDVKIASKTILDVSSDIDPMGVKGDRSKSVLFDASRLAKDLRQLEERYGKDKWEILSKVWVELLCYAACHCDSTAHVEQLSRGGELINFVWLLMAHFGLTDQFQINKGDARAKLIIGK
;
A
#
# COMPACT_ATOMS: atom_id res chain seq x y z
N MET A 1 30.03 46.62 -7.70
CA MET A 1 29.59 45.24 -7.40
C MET A 1 28.12 45.18 -7.83
N VAL A 2 27.80 44.49 -8.94
CA VAL A 2 26.41 44.39 -9.41
C VAL A 2 25.64 43.57 -8.38
N GLU A 3 24.64 44.15 -7.73
CA GLU A 3 23.75 43.39 -6.85
C GLU A 3 23.00 42.38 -7.72
N VAL A 4 23.43 41.11 -7.62
CA VAL A 4 22.86 39.98 -8.38
C VAL A 4 21.38 39.75 -8.02
N ILE A 5 20.94 40.24 -6.86
CA ILE A 5 19.56 40.15 -6.37
C ILE A 5 18.96 41.55 -6.31
N PRO A 6 17.82 41.81 -6.97
CA PRO A 6 17.11 43.09 -6.90
C PRO A 6 16.83 43.52 -5.44
N LYS A 7 17.09 44.79 -5.11
CA LYS A 7 16.88 45.35 -3.75
C LYS A 7 15.49 45.07 -3.18
N HIS A 8 14.44 45.23 -4.00
CA HIS A 8 13.07 44.92 -3.59
C HIS A 8 12.88 43.46 -3.13
N ILE A 9 13.49 42.50 -3.83
CA ILE A 9 13.40 41.06 -3.48
C ILE A 9 14.15 40.81 -2.17
N LYS A 10 15.31 41.43 -1.99
CA LYS A 10 16.10 41.35 -0.76
C LYS A 10 15.34 41.94 0.43
N ASP A 11 14.72 43.11 0.27
CA ASP A 11 13.96 43.77 1.34
C ASP A 11 12.70 43.01 1.74
N VAL A 12 12.06 42.31 0.78
CA VAL A 12 10.93 41.41 1.06
C VAL A 12 11.43 40.16 1.79
N TRP A 13 12.51 39.55 1.33
CA TRP A 13 13.11 38.38 1.96
C TRP A 13 13.55 38.67 3.39
N ASP A 14 14.25 39.77 3.65
CA ASP A 14 14.76 40.10 4.98
C ASP A 14 13.64 40.41 5.98
N ARG A 15 12.47 40.87 5.50
CA ARG A 15 11.27 41.10 6.34
C ARG A 15 10.44 39.84 6.60
N TRP A 16 10.41 38.91 5.65
CA TRP A 16 9.52 37.75 5.68
C TRP A 16 10.21 36.40 5.87
N ASN A 17 11.53 36.31 5.83
CA ASN A 17 12.25 35.04 5.89
C ASN A 17 11.83 34.14 7.08
N ILE A 18 11.80 34.67 8.30
CA ILE A 18 11.42 33.91 9.50
C ILE A 18 9.89 33.67 9.53
N ARG A 19 9.09 34.73 9.37
CA ARG A 19 7.62 34.66 9.40
C ARG A 19 7.10 33.68 8.34
N GLY A 20 7.61 33.80 7.12
CA GLY A 20 7.29 32.95 5.98
C GLY A 20 7.72 31.51 6.18
N ALA A 21 8.91 31.24 6.74
CA ALA A 21 9.35 29.88 7.02
C ALA A 21 8.48 29.20 8.10
N ILE A 22 8.05 29.94 9.12
CA ILE A 22 7.14 29.44 10.16
C ILE A 22 5.74 29.15 9.59
N ILE A 23 5.19 30.07 8.79
CA ILE A 23 3.88 29.88 8.13
C ILE A 23 3.94 28.70 7.16
N LEU A 24 5.04 28.56 6.41
CA LEU A 24 5.26 27.42 5.52
C LEU A 24 5.26 26.11 6.32
N SER A 25 6.02 26.04 7.42
CA SER A 25 6.05 24.87 8.32
C SER A 25 4.63 24.51 8.81
N LEU A 26 3.87 25.48 9.30
CA LEU A 26 2.49 25.29 9.76
C LEU A 26 1.56 24.79 8.64
N THR A 27 1.71 25.35 7.43
CA THR A 27 0.89 25.00 6.27
C THR A 27 1.15 23.56 5.83
N LEU A 28 2.43 23.14 5.79
CA LEU A 28 2.80 21.77 5.46
C LEU A 28 2.20 20.77 6.45
N GLN A 29 2.11 21.13 7.72
CA GLN A 29 1.49 20.27 8.75
C GLN A 29 -0.02 20.19 8.64
N ALA A 30 -0.67 21.31 8.33
CA ALA A 30 -2.09 21.32 8.03
C ALA A 30 -2.41 20.45 6.80
N ILE A 31 -1.54 20.45 5.77
CA ILE A 31 -1.68 19.55 4.62
C ILE A 31 -1.53 18.09 5.08
N LEU A 32 -0.51 17.77 5.86
CA LEU A 32 -0.28 16.40 6.32
C LEU A 32 -1.43 15.88 7.18
N ILE A 33 -1.96 16.64 8.15
CA ILE A 33 -3.07 16.16 8.97
C ILE A 33 -4.33 15.86 8.14
N CYS A 34 -4.65 16.72 7.16
CA CYS A 34 -5.90 16.66 6.39
C CYS A 34 -5.83 15.59 5.30
N PHE A 35 -4.69 15.45 4.62
CA PHE A 35 -4.58 14.61 3.43
C PHE A 35 -3.93 13.24 3.70
N SER A 36 -3.11 13.08 4.74
CA SER A 36 -2.45 11.78 5.01
C SER A 36 -3.42 10.62 5.25
N PRO A 37 -4.55 10.77 5.97
CA PRO A 37 -5.54 9.69 6.12
C PRO A 37 -6.12 9.20 4.79
N LEU A 38 -6.11 10.04 3.76
CA LEU A 38 -6.65 9.70 2.44
C LEU A 38 -5.75 8.71 1.68
N ARG A 39 -4.49 8.51 2.10
CA ARG A 39 -3.57 7.54 1.51
C ARG A 39 -4.10 6.12 1.53
N LYS A 40 -4.72 5.72 2.66
CA LYS A 40 -5.42 4.42 2.79
C LYS A 40 -6.53 4.25 1.77
N ARG A 41 -7.12 5.35 1.34
CA ARG A 41 -8.38 5.35 0.58
C ARG A 41 -8.15 5.49 -0.92
N THR A 42 -7.00 5.96 -1.41
CA THR A 42 -6.83 6.18 -2.85
C THR A 42 -5.39 6.02 -3.33
N PRO A 43 -5.16 5.29 -4.43
CA PRO A 43 -3.84 5.12 -5.05
C PRO A 43 -3.48 6.29 -6.00
N ARG A 44 -4.04 7.48 -5.77
CA ARG A 44 -3.91 8.59 -6.71
C ARG A 44 -2.52 9.23 -6.58
N ARG A 45 -1.71 9.12 -7.63
CA ARG A 45 -0.33 9.61 -7.65
C ARG A 45 -0.18 11.08 -7.24
N LEU A 46 -1.05 11.98 -7.71
CA LEU A 46 -0.97 13.42 -7.36
C LEU A 46 -1.12 13.66 -5.86
N LEU A 47 -2.10 13.00 -5.23
CA LEU A 47 -2.32 13.14 -3.79
C LEU A 47 -1.13 12.59 -3.02
N ILE A 48 -0.62 11.41 -3.44
CA ILE A 48 0.56 10.79 -2.83
C ILE A 48 1.79 11.70 -2.98
N MET A 49 1.99 12.33 -4.15
CA MET A 49 3.08 13.29 -4.38
C MET A 49 2.96 14.55 -3.52
N LEU A 50 1.75 15.08 -3.34
CA LEU A 50 1.50 16.23 -2.46
C LEU A 50 1.87 15.89 -1.01
N ILE A 51 1.44 14.73 -0.53
CA ILE A 51 1.72 14.27 0.84
C ILE A 51 3.21 13.97 1.00
N TRP A 52 3.82 13.28 0.04
CA TRP A 52 5.26 12.99 0.02
C TRP A 52 6.10 14.27 0.06
N SER A 53 5.79 15.24 -0.79
CA SER A 53 6.49 16.53 -0.82
C SER A 53 6.29 17.29 0.49
N SER A 54 5.08 17.29 1.03
CA SER A 54 4.80 17.96 2.30
C SER A 54 5.52 17.32 3.47
N TYR A 55 5.61 15.98 3.48
CA TYR A 55 6.29 15.19 4.50
C TYR A 55 7.79 15.49 4.51
N LEU A 56 8.43 15.49 3.34
CA LEU A 56 9.87 15.80 3.22
C LEU A 56 10.18 17.28 3.58
N LEU A 57 9.33 18.21 3.16
CA LEU A 57 9.55 19.64 3.39
C LEU A 57 9.22 20.08 4.83
N ALA A 58 8.34 19.36 5.53
CA ALA A 58 7.90 19.75 6.88
C ALA A 58 9.08 19.84 7.84
N ASP A 59 9.91 18.79 7.93
CA ASP A 59 11.06 18.75 8.84
C ASP A 59 12.15 19.76 8.39
N TRP A 60 12.37 19.89 7.08
CA TRP A 60 13.34 20.85 6.54
C TRP A 60 12.97 22.30 6.86
N SER A 61 11.71 22.67 6.65
CA SER A 61 11.21 24.03 6.88
C SER A 61 11.33 24.44 8.35
N ALA A 62 11.03 23.53 9.29
CA ALA A 62 11.14 23.80 10.71
C ALA A 62 12.60 23.96 11.16
N ASN A 63 13.48 23.06 10.71
CA ASN A 63 14.92 23.15 11.01
C ASN A 63 15.53 24.44 10.45
N PHE A 64 15.16 24.83 9.21
CA PHE A 64 15.60 26.07 8.59
C PHE A 64 15.14 27.30 9.38
N ALA A 65 13.86 27.32 9.81
CA ALA A 65 13.31 28.40 10.63
C ALA A 65 14.01 28.53 12.00
N VAL A 66 14.30 27.42 12.68
CA VAL A 66 15.06 27.44 13.95
C VAL A 66 16.47 28.00 13.73
N GLY A 67 17.14 27.61 12.65
CA GLY A 67 18.46 28.14 12.29
C GLY A 67 18.46 29.65 12.08
N LEU A 68 17.44 30.19 11.39
CA LEU A 68 17.26 31.63 11.21
C LEU A 68 17.00 32.36 12.54
N ILE A 69 16.18 31.78 13.42
CA ILE A 69 15.88 32.35 14.75
C ILE A 69 17.16 32.40 15.60
N SER A 70 17.91 31.30 15.66
CA SER A 70 19.17 31.22 16.41
C SER A 70 20.19 32.26 15.93
N LYS A 71 20.34 32.41 14.60
CA LYS A 71 21.24 33.41 14.01
C LYS A 71 20.86 34.86 14.35
N ASN A 72 19.57 35.16 14.43
CA ASN A 72 19.10 36.53 14.63
C ASN A 72 18.96 36.92 16.10
N GLN A 73 18.84 35.97 17.02
CA GLN A 73 18.81 36.29 18.45
C GLN A 73 20.12 36.87 18.97
N GLY A 74 21.27 36.31 18.56
CA GLY A 74 22.59 36.72 19.01
C GLY A 74 23.12 38.04 18.40
N LYS A 75 22.41 38.67 17.46
CA LYS A 75 22.85 39.91 16.79
C LYS A 75 22.28 41.16 17.44
N GLU A 76 23.09 42.17 17.71
CA GLU A 76 22.59 43.50 18.05
C GLU A 76 21.91 44.13 16.82
N LEU A 77 20.70 44.67 17.00
CA LEU A 77 19.92 45.32 15.93
C LEU A 77 20.64 46.60 15.48
N LYS A 78 21.01 46.69 14.20
CA LYS A 78 21.50 47.95 13.60
C LYS A 78 20.33 48.84 13.21
N LYS A 79 20.55 50.15 13.09
CA LYS A 79 19.51 51.15 12.74
C LYS A 79 18.79 50.88 11.42
N ASP A 80 19.42 50.16 10.50
CA ASP A 80 18.88 49.83 9.17
C ASP A 80 18.23 48.43 9.09
N ASP A 81 18.27 47.64 10.17
CA ASP A 81 17.66 46.30 10.20
C ASP A 81 16.14 46.39 10.42
N PRO A 82 15.33 45.53 9.79
CA PRO A 82 13.89 45.49 10.01
C PRO A 82 13.57 45.18 11.49
N PRO A 83 12.46 45.72 12.04
CA PRO A 83 12.08 45.48 13.43
C PRO A 83 11.85 43.98 13.67
N GLN A 84 12.69 43.37 14.51
CA GLN A 84 12.67 41.96 14.86
C GLN A 84 12.47 41.78 16.36
N ASP A 85 11.32 41.26 16.78
CA ASP A 85 11.00 41.03 18.19
C ASP A 85 11.66 39.75 18.73
N LYS A 86 12.87 39.90 19.27
CA LYS A 86 13.66 38.79 19.87
C LYS A 86 12.89 37.95 20.89
N LYS A 87 11.97 38.58 21.64
CA LYS A 87 11.12 37.93 22.65
C LYS A 87 10.09 36.97 22.05
N LEU A 88 9.45 37.34 20.94
CA LEU A 88 8.47 36.49 20.25
C LEU A 88 9.14 35.41 19.40
N MET A 89 10.30 35.72 18.80
CA MET A 89 11.12 34.70 18.13
C MET A 89 11.55 33.57 19.08
N ALA A 90 11.83 33.90 20.35
CA ALA A 90 12.10 32.89 21.38
C ALA A 90 10.91 31.96 21.66
N LEU A 91 9.68 32.45 21.49
CA LEU A 91 8.45 31.67 21.61
C LEU A 91 8.19 30.80 20.37
N TRP A 92 8.57 31.26 19.18
CA TRP A 92 8.39 30.50 17.95
C TRP A 92 9.30 29.27 17.86
N ALA A 93 10.48 29.28 18.48
CA ALA A 93 11.37 28.12 18.48
C ALA A 93 10.73 26.85 19.13
N PRO A 94 10.14 26.92 20.34
CA PRO A 94 9.33 25.83 20.88
C PRO A 94 8.15 25.40 19.99
N PHE A 95 7.50 26.32 19.28
CA PHE A 95 6.45 25.96 18.31
C PHE A 95 7.00 25.15 17.14
N LEU A 96 8.19 25.47 16.66
CA LEU A 96 8.86 24.67 15.62
C LEU A 96 9.24 23.28 16.13
N LEU A 97 9.55 23.14 17.42
CA LEU A 97 9.73 21.83 18.06
C LEU A 97 8.40 21.05 18.11
N LEU A 98 7.30 21.71 18.50
CA LEU A 98 5.95 21.13 18.45
C LEU A 98 5.58 20.66 17.04
N HIS A 99 5.93 21.47 16.04
CA HIS A 99 5.79 21.15 14.64
C HIS A 99 6.61 19.91 14.27
N LEU A 100 7.89 19.83 14.64
CA LEU A 100 8.71 18.66 14.33
C LEU A 100 8.19 17.36 14.97
N GLY A 101 7.38 17.46 16.02
CA GLY A 101 6.61 16.33 16.53
C GLY A 101 5.66 15.70 15.50
N GLY A 102 5.27 16.40 14.44
CA GLY A 102 4.47 15.88 13.34
C GLY A 102 3.03 15.55 13.72
N PRO A 103 2.12 15.43 12.73
CA PRO A 103 0.73 15.04 12.97
C PRO A 103 0.61 13.56 13.36
N ASP A 104 -0.49 13.21 14.04
CA ASP A 104 -0.74 11.84 14.51
C ASP A 104 -1.09 10.87 13.35
N THR A 105 -1.53 11.43 12.22
CA THR A 105 -2.02 10.71 11.04
C THR A 105 -0.92 10.12 10.16
N ILE A 106 0.33 10.57 10.33
CA ILE A 106 1.50 10.08 9.58
C ILE A 106 2.76 10.22 10.42
N THR A 107 3.41 9.11 10.72
CA THR A 107 4.74 9.06 11.35
C THR A 107 5.82 8.76 10.34
N ALA A 108 5.56 7.78 9.48
CA ALA A 108 6.43 7.31 8.41
C ALA A 108 5.71 7.38 7.08
N PHE A 109 6.41 7.82 6.03
CA PHE A 109 5.88 7.76 4.68
C PHE A 109 6.07 6.36 4.07
N ALA A 110 7.22 5.75 4.31
CA ALA A 110 7.59 4.39 3.89
C ALA A 110 8.17 3.61 5.07
N LEU A 111 8.29 2.28 4.98
CA LEU A 111 8.79 1.45 6.08
C LEU A 111 10.25 1.75 6.44
N GLU A 112 11.03 2.22 5.47
CA GLU A 112 12.42 2.65 5.64
C GLU A 112 12.55 3.87 6.57
N ASP A 113 11.52 4.71 6.66
CA ASP A 113 11.54 5.82 7.62
C ASP A 113 11.52 5.30 9.07
N ASN A 114 10.87 4.15 9.32
CA ASN A 114 10.85 3.53 10.65
C ASN A 114 12.22 2.97 11.03
N THR A 115 12.96 2.39 10.08
CA THR A 115 14.31 1.84 10.36
C THR A 115 15.31 2.95 10.70
N LEU A 116 15.10 4.15 10.16
CA LEU A 116 15.94 5.34 10.38
C LEU A 116 15.52 6.18 11.61
N TRP A 117 14.75 5.62 12.55
CA TRP A 117 14.25 6.33 13.74
C TRP A 117 15.35 7.03 14.57
N LEU A 118 16.58 6.50 14.60
CA LEU A 118 17.73 7.14 15.27
C LEU A 118 18.00 8.56 14.73
N ARG A 119 17.76 8.83 13.44
CA ARG A 119 17.89 10.18 12.86
C ARG A 119 16.97 11.18 13.56
N HIS A 120 15.77 10.74 13.91
CA HIS A 120 14.78 11.57 14.60
C HIS A 120 15.16 11.79 16.07
N VAL A 121 15.81 10.81 16.73
CA VAL A 121 16.38 11.01 18.08
C VAL A 121 17.46 12.09 18.06
N PHE A 122 18.43 12.00 17.13
CA PHE A 122 19.47 13.03 16.98
C PHE A 122 18.86 14.40 16.64
N GLY A 123 17.85 14.42 15.77
CA GLY A 123 17.08 15.62 15.45
C GLY A 123 16.44 16.24 16.69
N LEU A 124 15.76 15.44 17.53
CA LEU A 124 15.16 15.89 18.79
C LEU A 124 16.20 16.47 19.72
N VAL A 125 17.33 15.79 19.95
CA VAL A 125 18.40 16.26 20.85
C VAL A 125 18.95 17.61 20.37
N PHE A 126 19.29 17.72 19.08
CA PHE A 126 19.81 18.97 18.52
C PHE A 126 18.79 20.11 18.61
N GLN A 127 17.52 19.83 18.33
CA GLN A 127 16.45 20.83 18.38
C GLN A 127 16.09 21.24 19.80
N ALA A 128 16.15 20.32 20.77
CA ALA A 128 16.00 20.64 22.18
C ALA A 128 17.14 21.55 22.66
N ILE A 129 18.40 21.25 22.29
CA ILE A 129 19.56 22.09 22.60
C ILE A 129 19.42 23.47 21.95
N ALA A 130 19.06 23.53 20.67
CA ALA A 130 18.84 24.79 19.96
C ALA A 130 17.71 25.62 20.59
N GLY A 131 16.61 24.96 20.98
CA GLY A 131 15.51 25.59 21.71
C GLY A 131 15.95 26.16 23.05
N VAL A 132 16.66 25.39 23.87
CA VAL A 132 17.22 25.86 25.16
C VAL A 132 18.18 27.02 24.95
N TYR A 133 19.06 26.95 23.94
CA TYR A 133 19.98 28.03 23.61
C TYR A 133 19.25 29.33 23.25
N VAL A 134 18.23 29.25 22.38
CA VAL A 134 17.39 30.39 21.98
C VAL A 134 16.63 30.96 23.19
N VAL A 135 16.25 30.11 24.13
CA VAL A 135 15.57 30.52 25.35
C VAL A 135 16.54 31.23 26.30
N LEU A 136 17.75 30.70 26.51
CA LEU A 136 18.80 31.31 27.34
C LEU A 136 19.22 32.69 26.81
N GLN A 137 19.38 32.85 25.50
CA GLN A 137 19.72 34.14 24.88
C GLN A 137 18.61 35.19 24.99
N SER A 138 17.37 34.76 25.26
CA SER A 138 16.24 35.68 25.36
C SER A 138 16.05 36.27 26.77
N ILE A 139 16.81 35.83 27.77
CA ILE A 139 16.68 36.27 29.16
C ILE A 139 17.21 37.71 29.32
N PRO A 140 16.46 38.62 29.97
CA PRO A 140 15.16 38.43 30.63
C PRO A 140 13.97 38.55 29.64
N ASN A 141 13.18 37.47 29.52
CA ASN A 141 12.01 37.41 28.65
C ASN A 141 10.71 37.38 29.47
N SER A 142 9.79 38.33 29.20
CA SER A 142 8.47 38.39 29.83
C SER A 142 7.51 37.28 29.37
N LEU A 143 7.95 36.38 28.48
CA LEU A 143 7.19 35.23 27.96
C LEU A 143 7.75 33.87 28.43
N TRP A 144 8.74 33.84 29.34
CA TRP A 144 9.42 32.60 29.77
C TRP A 144 8.48 31.45 30.14
N LEU A 145 7.42 31.72 30.91
CA LEU A 145 6.49 30.65 31.35
C LEU A 145 5.68 30.08 30.18
N ILE A 146 5.32 30.90 29.20
CA ILE A 146 4.61 30.46 27.98
C ILE A 146 5.57 29.63 27.12
N ILE A 147 6.81 30.09 26.97
CA ILE A 147 7.87 29.38 26.25
C ILE A 147 8.10 27.98 26.85
N LEU A 148 8.20 27.88 28.17
CA LEU A 148 8.39 26.61 28.88
C LEU A 148 7.24 25.63 28.63
N LEU A 149 5.99 26.11 28.70
CA LEU A 149 4.81 25.26 28.45
C LEU A 149 4.76 24.74 27.02
N VAL A 150 5.02 25.59 26.01
CA VAL A 150 5.07 25.17 24.61
C VAL A 150 6.26 24.23 24.37
N PHE A 151 7.40 24.46 25.04
CA PHE A 151 8.56 23.58 24.94
C PHE A 151 8.25 22.19 25.48
N ILE A 152 7.61 22.08 26.65
CA ILE A 152 7.16 20.79 27.22
C ILE A 152 6.23 20.07 26.23
N SER A 153 5.20 20.76 25.71
CA SER A 153 4.27 20.19 24.73
C SER A 153 5.00 19.70 23.47
N GLY A 154 5.96 20.50 22.96
CA GLY A 154 6.74 20.15 21.78
C GLY A 154 7.68 18.97 21.99
N THR A 155 8.37 18.90 23.13
CA THR A 155 9.21 17.75 23.49
C THR A 155 8.38 16.47 23.59
N ILE A 156 7.20 16.53 24.23
CA ILE A 156 6.31 15.36 24.35
C ILE A 156 5.90 14.86 22.95
N LYS A 157 5.38 15.74 22.08
CA LYS A 157 4.93 15.32 20.74
C LYS A 157 6.05 14.75 19.86
N TYR A 158 7.27 15.26 20.01
CA TYR A 158 8.43 14.73 19.31
C TYR A 158 8.82 13.35 19.88
N LEU A 159 8.86 13.18 21.21
CA LEU A 159 9.10 11.88 21.82
C LEU A 159 8.07 10.85 21.34
N GLU A 160 6.78 11.19 21.30
CA GLU A 160 5.73 10.32 20.78
C GLU A 160 6.00 9.88 19.33
N ARG A 161 6.44 10.80 18.45
CA ARG A 161 6.83 10.47 17.06
C ARG A 161 8.00 9.50 17.05
N THR A 162 9.03 9.76 17.83
CA THR A 162 10.24 8.92 17.90
C THR A 162 9.93 7.53 18.43
N THR A 163 9.10 7.41 19.48
CA THR A 163 8.64 6.13 20.01
C THR A 163 7.79 5.38 18.99
N ALA A 164 6.91 6.06 18.24
CA ALA A 164 6.13 5.42 17.19
C ALA A 164 7.02 4.84 16.07
N LEU A 165 8.02 5.60 15.60
CA LEU A 165 8.99 5.11 14.61
C LEU A 165 9.82 3.94 15.16
N TYR A 166 10.24 4.01 16.43
CA TYR A 166 10.98 2.93 17.09
C TYR A 166 10.15 1.65 17.18
N SER A 167 8.91 1.73 17.67
CA SER A 167 8.02 0.57 17.80
C SER A 167 7.61 -0.01 16.45
N ALA A 168 7.49 0.82 15.41
CA ALA A 168 7.15 0.42 14.05
C ALA A 168 8.34 -0.08 13.22
N SER A 169 9.58 0.05 13.71
CA SER A 169 10.76 -0.51 13.06
C SER A 169 10.66 -2.03 13.05
N LEU A 170 10.79 -2.68 11.88
CA LEU A 170 10.55 -4.13 11.73
C LEU A 170 11.33 -4.98 12.73
N ASP A 171 12.60 -4.66 12.99
CA ASP A 171 13.41 -5.38 13.97
C ASP A 171 12.84 -5.27 15.38
N LYS A 172 12.44 -4.06 15.79
CA LYS A 172 11.90 -3.81 17.14
C LYS A 172 10.46 -4.27 17.29
N PHE A 173 9.69 -4.17 16.21
CA PHE A 173 8.36 -4.75 16.11
C PHE A 173 8.45 -6.26 16.33
N ARG A 174 9.38 -6.94 15.66
CA ARG A 174 9.68 -8.37 15.85
C ARG A 174 10.13 -8.69 17.27
N ASP A 175 11.11 -7.97 17.80
CA ASP A 175 11.62 -8.16 19.17
C ASP A 175 10.50 -8.06 20.21
N SER A 176 9.52 -7.17 20.01
CA SER A 176 8.39 -6.98 20.93
C SER A 176 7.41 -8.15 20.99
N MET A 177 7.45 -9.05 19.98
CA MET A 177 6.54 -10.19 19.85
C MET A 177 7.17 -11.52 20.21
N ILE A 178 8.51 -11.63 20.18
CA ILE A 178 9.22 -12.84 20.57
C ILE A 178 9.09 -13.03 22.08
N GLN A 179 8.21 -13.95 22.49
CA GLN A 179 8.16 -14.41 23.87
C GLN A 179 9.43 -15.22 24.19
N ALA A 180 9.82 -15.25 25.46
CA ALA A 180 10.89 -16.15 25.88
C ALA A 180 10.53 -17.58 25.46
N PRO A 181 11.43 -18.32 24.78
CA PRO A 181 11.12 -19.67 24.33
C PRO A 181 10.73 -20.51 25.56
N ASP A 182 9.60 -21.22 25.49
CA ASP A 182 9.24 -22.27 26.44
C ASP A 182 9.84 -23.57 25.90
N PRO A 183 11.06 -23.99 26.33
CA PRO A 183 11.67 -25.23 25.86
C PRO A 183 10.92 -26.48 26.35
N GLY A 184 9.75 -26.32 26.99
CA GLY A 184 9.09 -27.36 27.74
C GLY A 184 9.86 -27.69 29.02
N PRO A 185 9.56 -28.82 29.67
CA PRO A 185 10.38 -29.27 30.79
C PRO A 185 11.81 -29.50 30.31
N ASN A 186 12.76 -28.77 30.89
CA ASN A 186 14.19 -28.94 30.59
C ASN A 186 14.55 -30.42 30.73
N TYR A 187 14.95 -31.07 29.64
CA TYR A 187 15.24 -32.50 29.59
C TYR A 187 16.18 -32.92 30.73
N ALA A 188 17.23 -32.13 31.02
CA ALA A 188 18.15 -32.41 32.12
C ALA A 188 17.42 -32.42 33.47
N LYS A 189 16.58 -31.41 33.74
CA LYS A 189 15.78 -31.32 34.97
C LYS A 189 14.75 -32.46 35.07
N LEU A 190 14.08 -32.80 33.97
CA LEU A 190 13.12 -33.90 33.92
C LEU A 190 13.81 -35.25 34.16
N MET A 191 15.01 -35.46 33.61
CA MET A 191 15.80 -36.67 33.83
C MET A 191 16.41 -36.73 35.22
N GLU A 192 16.79 -35.61 35.82
CA GLU A 192 17.19 -35.53 37.24
C GLU A 192 16.03 -35.89 38.17
N GLU A 193 14.84 -35.31 37.95
CA GLU A 193 13.64 -35.67 38.70
C GLU A 193 13.26 -37.15 38.53
N TYR A 194 13.40 -37.69 37.32
CA TYR A 194 13.17 -39.11 37.06
C TYR A 194 14.17 -39.99 37.82
N LYS A 195 15.46 -39.64 37.79
CA LYS A 195 16.53 -40.35 38.50
C LYS A 195 16.29 -40.32 40.01
N ALA A 196 16.00 -39.16 40.59
CA ALA A 196 15.73 -39.01 42.02
C ALA A 196 14.51 -39.85 42.47
N LYS A 197 13.43 -39.85 41.68
CA LYS A 197 12.24 -40.67 41.99
C LYS A 197 12.51 -42.18 41.86
N LYS A 198 13.35 -42.59 40.90
CA LYS A 198 13.79 -43.98 40.74
C LYS A 198 14.67 -44.45 41.91
N GLU A 199 15.58 -43.60 42.38
CA GLU A 199 16.41 -43.85 43.57
C GLU A 199 15.56 -43.97 44.85
N ALA A 200 14.50 -43.16 44.97
CA ALA A 200 13.52 -43.25 46.03
C ALA A 200 12.57 -44.47 45.93
N ARG A 201 12.79 -45.37 44.96
CA ARG A 201 11.97 -46.56 44.67
C ARG A 201 10.48 -46.24 44.41
N LEU A 202 10.18 -45.05 43.89
CA LEU A 202 8.84 -44.71 43.45
C LEU A 202 8.56 -45.35 42.09
N PRO A 203 7.36 -45.90 41.83
CA PRO A 203 7.00 -46.48 40.54
C PRO A 203 6.78 -45.39 39.48
N THR A 204 7.84 -44.75 38.98
CA THR A 204 7.72 -43.66 38.01
C THR A 204 7.71 -44.14 36.55
N LYS A 205 6.79 -43.58 35.74
CA LYS A 205 6.76 -43.72 34.29
C LYS A 205 6.84 -42.35 33.62
N ILE A 206 7.63 -42.26 32.55
CA ILE A 206 7.60 -41.12 31.63
C ILE A 206 6.46 -41.42 30.66
N ILE A 207 5.47 -40.55 30.62
CA ILE A 207 4.47 -40.57 29.55
C ILE A 207 4.70 -39.36 28.65
N LEU A 208 4.65 -39.61 27.36
CA LEU A 208 4.50 -38.55 26.37
C LEU A 208 3.01 -38.22 26.34
N ILE A 209 2.67 -37.01 26.77
CA ILE A 209 1.32 -36.49 26.60
C ILE A 209 1.35 -35.76 25.27
N ASP A 210 0.83 -36.42 24.24
CA ASP A 210 0.54 -35.75 22.98
C ASP A 210 -0.44 -34.60 23.26
N GLU A 211 -0.22 -33.44 22.63
CA GLU A 211 -1.25 -32.41 22.66
C GLU A 211 -2.55 -33.00 22.10
N PRO A 212 -3.70 -32.79 22.76
CA PRO A 212 -4.96 -33.38 22.32
C PRO A 212 -5.24 -33.05 20.85
N ASP A 213 -5.81 -34.00 20.11
CA ASP A 213 -6.26 -33.80 18.73
C ASP A 213 -7.17 -32.57 18.63
N LYS A 214 -7.17 -31.91 17.46
CA LYS A 214 -7.95 -30.68 17.17
C LYS A 214 -9.40 -30.77 17.68
N GLU A 215 -10.02 -31.94 17.57
CA GLU A 215 -11.41 -32.19 17.96
C GLU A 215 -11.65 -32.28 19.48
N ASN A 216 -10.62 -32.69 20.24
CA ASN A 216 -10.73 -32.91 21.69
C ASN A 216 -10.25 -31.70 22.52
N ARG A 217 -9.82 -30.61 21.87
CA ARG A 217 -9.39 -29.37 22.54
C ARG A 217 -10.60 -28.54 22.98
N PRO A 218 -10.60 -27.97 24.19
CA PRO A 218 -11.61 -26.99 24.57
C PRO A 218 -11.48 -25.77 23.64
N LYS A 219 -12.56 -25.50 22.88
CA LYS A 219 -12.64 -24.36 21.98
C LYS A 219 -12.55 -23.07 22.79
N LYS A 220 -11.50 -22.29 22.56
CA LYS A 220 -11.27 -21.03 23.27
C LYS A 220 -12.16 -19.90 22.74
N LEU A 221 -12.60 -20.03 21.49
CA LEU A 221 -13.45 -19.06 20.81
C LEU A 221 -14.45 -19.82 19.94
N VAL A 222 -15.72 -19.46 20.03
CA VAL A 222 -16.79 -20.04 19.20
C VAL A 222 -17.52 -18.88 18.52
N HIS A 223 -17.95 -19.10 17.28
CA HIS A 223 -18.75 -18.10 16.57
C HIS A 223 -20.07 -17.84 17.34
N PRO A 224 -20.53 -16.58 17.50
CA PRO A 224 -21.70 -16.27 18.34
C PRO A 224 -22.97 -17.03 17.91
N ALA A 225 -23.14 -17.26 16.60
CA ALA A 225 -24.26 -18.03 16.05
C ALA A 225 -24.28 -19.52 16.46
N GLN A 226 -23.15 -20.08 16.89
CA GLN A 226 -23.06 -21.47 17.39
C GLN A 226 -23.14 -21.56 18.91
N ALA A 227 -22.65 -20.52 19.60
CA ALA A 227 -22.63 -20.47 21.06
C ALA A 227 -23.99 -20.07 21.68
N SER A 228 -24.81 -19.29 20.97
CA SER A 228 -26.13 -18.86 21.43
C SER A 228 -27.26 -19.68 20.78
N GLU A 229 -28.14 -20.25 21.61
CA GLU A 229 -29.38 -20.86 21.11
C GLU A 229 -30.39 -19.82 20.61
N SER A 230 -30.31 -18.59 21.13
CA SER A 230 -31.20 -17.48 20.79
C SER A 230 -30.89 -16.85 19.43
N ARG A 231 -29.63 -16.97 18.96
CA ARG A 231 -29.14 -16.45 17.67
C ARG A 231 -29.14 -17.48 16.51
N LYS A 232 -29.78 -18.64 16.68
CA LYS A 232 -29.87 -19.68 15.63
C LYS A 232 -30.63 -19.24 14.36
N ASP A 233 -31.42 -18.16 14.43
CA ASP A 233 -32.07 -17.55 13.26
C ASP A 233 -31.03 -16.89 12.32
N LYS A 234 -31.13 -17.14 11.00
CA LYS A 234 -30.20 -16.63 9.96
C LYS A 234 -29.95 -15.12 9.97
N GLU A 235 -30.89 -14.32 10.47
CA GLU A 235 -30.78 -12.86 10.51
C GLU A 235 -30.09 -12.37 11.80
N LYS A 236 -30.20 -13.14 12.89
CA LYS A 236 -29.53 -12.88 14.18
C LYS A 236 -28.15 -13.52 14.29
N SER A 237 -27.81 -14.43 13.37
CA SER A 237 -26.49 -15.07 13.31
C SER A 237 -25.38 -14.14 12.80
N LYS A 238 -25.73 -12.99 12.24
CA LYS A 238 -24.75 -12.02 11.71
C LYS A 238 -23.98 -11.32 12.81
N LEU A 239 -22.70 -11.09 12.57
CA LEU A 239 -21.85 -10.34 13.47
C LEU A 239 -22.23 -8.85 13.48
N THR A 240 -22.28 -8.27 14.67
CA THR A 240 -22.41 -6.82 14.85
C THR A 240 -21.15 -6.10 14.38
N ASP A 241 -21.27 -4.80 14.10
CA ASP A 241 -20.13 -4.02 13.61
C ASP A 241 -19.03 -3.88 14.67
N LEU A 242 -19.42 -3.92 15.95
CA LEU A 242 -18.50 -3.97 17.09
C LEU A 242 -17.79 -5.33 17.21
N GLU A 243 -18.51 -6.45 17.14
CA GLU A 243 -17.92 -7.79 17.17
C GLU A 243 -16.90 -7.96 16.04
N ILE A 244 -17.20 -7.48 14.82
CA ILE A 244 -16.26 -7.49 13.69
C ILE A 244 -14.97 -6.75 14.04
N ALA A 245 -15.05 -5.57 14.66
CA ALA A 245 -13.86 -4.80 15.05
C ALA A 245 -13.06 -5.49 16.17
N GLN A 246 -13.73 -6.17 17.10
CA GLN A 246 -13.09 -6.92 18.17
C GLN A 246 -12.40 -8.18 17.67
N TYR A 247 -13.04 -8.96 16.79
CA TYR A 247 -12.41 -10.09 16.11
C TYR A 247 -11.20 -9.63 15.30
N ALA A 248 -11.33 -8.56 14.53
CA ALA A 248 -10.23 -7.99 13.77
C ALA A 248 -9.07 -7.53 14.66
N TYR A 249 -9.33 -6.98 15.85
CA TYR A 249 -8.27 -6.59 16.79
C TYR A 249 -7.57 -7.81 17.42
N LYS A 250 -8.33 -8.87 17.72
CA LYS A 250 -7.76 -10.14 18.19
C LYS A 250 -6.87 -10.74 17.11
N PHE A 251 -7.38 -10.88 15.89
CA PHE A 251 -6.64 -11.45 14.77
C PHE A 251 -5.46 -10.59 14.34
N PHE A 252 -5.57 -9.26 14.37
CA PHE A 252 -4.43 -8.37 14.21
C PHE A 252 -3.31 -8.72 15.20
N ASN A 253 -3.63 -8.93 16.48
CA ASN A 253 -2.62 -9.28 17.48
C ASN A 253 -2.02 -10.67 17.27
N THR A 254 -2.77 -11.59 16.66
CA THR A 254 -2.29 -12.88 16.21
C THR A 254 -1.38 -12.71 14.98
N PHE A 255 -1.91 -12.21 13.86
CA PHE A 255 -1.25 -12.23 12.55
C PHE A 255 -0.27 -11.08 12.30
N LYS A 256 -0.14 -10.08 13.18
CA LYS A 256 0.89 -9.03 13.04
C LYS A 256 2.32 -9.59 12.97
N GLY A 257 2.57 -10.80 13.49
CA GLY A 257 3.85 -11.49 13.31
C GLY A 257 4.16 -11.87 11.85
N LEU A 258 3.16 -11.99 10.97
CA LEU A 258 3.35 -12.32 9.55
C LEU A 258 4.18 -11.23 8.86
N VAL A 259 4.03 -9.97 9.30
CA VAL A 259 4.77 -8.79 8.80
C VAL A 259 6.28 -8.93 8.96
N VAL A 260 6.73 -9.70 9.95
CA VAL A 260 8.14 -9.90 10.29
C VAL A 260 8.55 -11.36 10.16
N ASN A 261 7.78 -12.14 9.39
CA ASN A 261 8.02 -13.55 9.09
C ASN A 261 8.21 -14.43 10.34
N LEU A 262 7.42 -14.16 11.40
CA LEU A 262 7.37 -15.02 12.57
C LEU A 262 6.55 -16.29 12.28
N ILE A 263 6.98 -17.41 12.87
CA ILE A 263 6.29 -18.69 12.78
C ILE A 263 5.17 -18.72 13.83
N PHE A 264 3.98 -19.13 13.42
CA PHE A 264 2.79 -19.16 14.26
C PHE A 264 2.55 -20.50 14.92
N SER A 265 1.90 -20.47 16.08
CA SER A 265 1.42 -21.69 16.73
C SER A 265 0.18 -22.24 16.01
N PHE A 266 0.02 -23.57 15.98
CA PHE A 266 -1.20 -24.18 15.44
C PHE A 266 -2.46 -23.78 16.21
N ARG A 267 -2.32 -23.49 17.50
CA ARG A 267 -3.45 -23.05 18.33
C ARG A 267 -4.05 -21.75 17.81
N GLU A 268 -3.20 -20.78 17.49
CA GLU A 268 -3.62 -19.49 16.94
C GLU A 268 -4.23 -19.64 15.54
N ARG A 269 -3.66 -20.50 14.71
CA ARG A 269 -4.21 -20.90 13.40
C ARG A 269 -5.61 -21.48 13.54
N ASP A 270 -5.77 -22.48 14.41
CA ASP A 270 -7.00 -23.24 14.59
C ASP A 270 -8.14 -22.34 15.11
N GLU A 271 -7.83 -21.42 16.03
CA GLU A 271 -8.80 -20.43 16.53
C GLU A 271 -9.34 -19.52 15.41
N SER A 272 -8.47 -19.09 14.49
CA SER A 272 -8.89 -18.29 13.34
C SER A 272 -9.66 -19.09 12.31
N LEU A 273 -9.15 -20.28 11.96
CA LEU A 273 -9.74 -21.19 10.99
C LEU A 273 -11.16 -21.56 11.38
N GLU A 274 -11.39 -21.88 12.65
CA GLU A 274 -12.71 -22.24 13.15
C GLU A 274 -13.73 -21.10 12.98
N ILE A 275 -13.35 -19.85 13.25
CA ILE A 275 -14.26 -18.72 13.04
C ILE A 275 -14.57 -18.56 11.55
N PHE A 276 -13.56 -18.57 10.68
CA PHE A 276 -13.74 -18.36 9.24
C PHE A 276 -14.48 -19.49 8.53
N GLU A 277 -14.29 -20.74 8.96
CA GLU A 277 -15.08 -21.88 8.47
C GLU A 277 -16.55 -21.78 8.85
N ASN A 278 -16.86 -21.14 9.98
CA ASN A 278 -18.23 -20.98 10.47
C ASN A 278 -18.92 -19.70 9.99
N LEU A 279 -18.21 -18.79 9.31
CA LEU A 279 -18.82 -17.62 8.67
C LEU A 279 -19.77 -18.08 7.55
N THR A 280 -21.00 -17.58 7.63
CA THR A 280 -22.07 -17.86 6.64
C THR A 280 -22.12 -16.81 5.54
N ASP A 281 -21.75 -15.56 5.84
CA ASP A 281 -21.71 -14.44 4.90
C ASP A 281 -20.25 -14.08 4.57
N PRO A 282 -19.78 -14.28 3.33
CA PRO A 282 -18.42 -13.89 2.92
C PRO A 282 -18.11 -12.40 3.15
N GLU A 283 -19.13 -11.55 3.18
CA GLU A 283 -18.98 -10.13 3.49
C GLU A 283 -18.42 -9.91 4.91
N GLU A 284 -18.77 -10.74 5.88
CA GLU A 284 -18.23 -10.64 7.25
C GLU A 284 -16.72 -10.87 7.26
N ALA A 285 -16.24 -11.87 6.52
CA ALA A 285 -14.81 -12.14 6.35
C ALA A 285 -14.09 -10.93 5.72
N LEU A 286 -14.68 -10.32 4.68
CA LEU A 286 -14.12 -9.12 4.05
C LEU A 286 -13.97 -7.98 5.05
N ARG A 287 -14.98 -7.78 5.90
CA ARG A 287 -15.03 -6.69 6.87
C ARG A 287 -14.04 -6.89 8.03
N ILE A 288 -13.89 -8.13 8.51
CA ILE A 288 -12.87 -8.47 9.52
C ILE A 288 -11.48 -8.14 8.97
N ILE A 289 -11.16 -8.63 7.77
CA ILE A 289 -9.87 -8.39 7.11
C ILE A 289 -9.66 -6.89 6.80
N GLU A 290 -10.70 -6.17 6.37
CA GLU A 290 -10.62 -4.73 6.12
C GLU A 290 -10.22 -3.94 7.38
N VAL A 291 -10.77 -4.30 8.54
CA VAL A 291 -10.45 -3.67 9.82
C VAL A 291 -9.05 -4.09 10.29
N GLU A 292 -8.67 -5.35 10.12
CA GLU A 292 -7.36 -5.90 10.47
C GLU A 292 -6.21 -5.22 9.69
N LEU A 293 -6.36 -5.08 8.37
CA LEU A 293 -5.43 -4.30 7.54
C LEU A 293 -5.36 -2.83 7.98
N GLY A 294 -6.47 -2.29 8.50
CA GLY A 294 -6.53 -0.97 9.12
C GLY A 294 -5.64 -0.86 10.37
N PHE A 295 -5.70 -1.86 11.26
CA PHE A 295 -4.84 -1.96 12.43
C PHE A 295 -3.36 -2.10 12.06
N LEU A 296 -3.03 -2.94 11.07
CA LEU A 296 -1.67 -3.09 10.56
C LEU A 296 -1.10 -1.76 10.03
N TYR A 297 -1.87 -1.02 9.24
CA TYR A 297 -1.44 0.31 8.80
C TYR A 297 -1.19 1.23 9.99
N ASP A 298 -2.13 1.29 10.94
CA ASP A 298 -2.05 2.23 12.05
C ASP A 298 -0.87 1.93 12.97
N ALA A 299 -0.51 0.65 13.13
CA ALA A 299 0.67 0.23 13.89
C ALA A 299 1.99 0.68 13.24
N LEU A 300 2.06 0.74 11.90
CA LEU A 300 3.33 0.91 11.18
C LEU A 300 3.54 2.30 10.57
N PHE A 301 2.47 3.05 10.28
CA PHE A 301 2.54 4.34 9.59
C PHE A 301 1.98 5.53 10.39
N THR A 302 1.44 5.29 11.60
CA THR A 302 0.81 6.34 12.42
C THR A 302 1.26 6.29 13.87
N LYS A 303 0.89 7.32 14.66
CA LYS A 303 1.13 7.32 16.11
C LYS A 303 0.09 6.51 16.89
N VAL A 304 -0.96 6.01 16.25
CA VAL A 304 -2.16 5.50 16.90
C VAL A 304 -1.86 4.38 17.89
N ALA A 305 -0.99 3.43 17.52
CA ALA A 305 -0.61 2.32 18.40
C ALA A 305 0.09 2.77 19.69
N VAL A 306 0.97 3.79 19.62
CA VAL A 306 1.65 4.35 20.80
C VAL A 306 0.71 5.18 21.65
N LEU A 307 -0.19 5.94 21.01
CA LEU A 307 -1.13 6.82 21.71
C LEU A 307 -2.18 6.04 22.52
N HIS A 308 -2.54 4.83 22.11
CA HIS A 308 -3.46 3.95 22.86
C HIS A 308 -2.78 3.19 24.02
N THR A 309 -1.49 3.43 24.28
CA THR A 309 -0.86 2.98 25.53
C THR A 309 -1.22 3.91 26.69
N LEU A 310 -1.14 3.41 27.93
CA LEU A 310 -1.38 4.22 29.13
C LEU A 310 -0.47 5.47 29.17
N ILE A 311 0.81 5.28 28.85
CA ILE A 311 1.80 6.36 28.81
C ILE A 311 1.45 7.38 27.72
N GLY A 312 1.08 6.92 26.52
CA GLY A 312 0.70 7.77 25.41
C GLY A 312 -0.58 8.58 25.65
N THR A 313 -1.56 8.00 26.36
CA THR A 313 -2.78 8.72 26.72
C THR A 313 -2.49 9.84 27.73
N ILE A 314 -1.67 9.56 28.74
CA ILE A 314 -1.25 10.56 29.74
C ILE A 314 -0.43 11.68 29.07
N SER A 315 0.54 11.32 28.22
CA SER A 315 1.39 12.28 27.52
C SER A 315 0.57 13.24 26.64
N ARG A 316 -0.45 12.72 25.95
CA ARG A 316 -1.39 13.52 25.16
C ARG A 316 -2.16 14.53 26.00
N VAL A 317 -2.74 14.11 27.12
CA VAL A 317 -3.49 15.01 28.02
C VAL A 317 -2.58 16.14 28.54
N VAL A 318 -1.34 15.81 28.90
CA VAL A 318 -0.35 16.79 29.35
C VAL A 318 0.05 17.74 28.21
N ALA A 319 0.33 17.23 27.01
CA ALA A 319 0.74 18.03 25.86
C ALA A 319 -0.38 19.00 25.40
N SER A 320 -1.63 18.53 25.36
CA SER A 320 -2.79 19.36 25.04
C SER A 320 -3.07 20.40 26.13
N GLY A 321 -3.04 19.98 27.40
CA GLY A 321 -3.28 20.86 28.54
C GLY A 321 -2.27 22.00 28.65
N THR A 322 -0.99 21.69 28.44
CA THR A 322 0.09 22.71 28.44
C THR A 322 -0.03 23.70 27.28
N LEU A 323 -0.44 23.25 26.09
CA LEU A 323 -0.67 24.12 24.93
C LEU A 323 -1.86 25.07 25.15
N VAL A 324 -2.97 24.56 25.70
CA VAL A 324 -4.14 25.38 26.06
C VAL A 324 -3.78 26.40 27.15
N ALA A 325 -3.04 25.99 28.18
CA ALA A 325 -2.58 26.89 29.23
C ALA A 325 -1.68 28.00 28.66
N ALA A 326 -0.74 27.66 27.77
CA ALA A 326 0.12 28.63 27.09
C ALA A 326 -0.69 29.65 26.28
N PHE A 327 -1.73 29.22 25.57
CA PHE A 327 -2.63 30.11 24.84
C PHE A 327 -3.38 31.06 25.77
N ILE A 328 -3.96 30.55 26.87
CA ILE A 328 -4.70 31.37 27.85
C ILE A 328 -3.78 32.42 28.48
N LEU A 329 -2.56 32.04 28.86
CA LEU A 329 -1.57 32.95 29.43
C LEU A 329 -1.13 34.01 28.41
N PHE A 330 -0.89 33.61 27.16
CA PHE A 330 -0.59 34.55 26.09
C PHE A 330 -1.77 35.50 25.88
N HIS A 331 -3.01 35.02 25.88
CA HIS A 331 -4.22 35.81 25.69
C HIS A 331 -4.47 36.82 26.83
N LYS A 332 -4.22 36.44 28.08
CA LYS A 332 -4.44 37.30 29.26
C LYS A 332 -3.35 38.36 29.48
N LYS A 333 -2.21 38.30 28.77
CA LYS A 333 -1.11 39.26 28.95
C LYS A 333 -1.54 40.71 28.61
N PRO A 334 -1.37 41.69 29.50
CA PRO A 334 -1.71 43.10 29.21
C PRO A 334 -0.72 43.74 28.21
N ASN A 335 -1.13 44.82 27.52
CA ASN A 335 -0.30 45.69 26.68
C ASN A 335 0.43 45.06 25.46
N LYS A 336 0.01 43.88 24.98
CA LYS A 336 0.63 43.17 23.84
C LYS A 336 0.78 43.99 22.54
N ARG A 337 -0.20 44.84 22.19
CA ARG A 337 -0.16 45.69 20.98
C ARG A 337 0.81 46.88 21.09
N ARG A 338 1.27 47.20 22.29
CA ARG A 338 2.25 48.26 22.55
C ARG A 338 3.67 47.70 22.70
N GLU A 339 3.82 46.47 23.20
CA GLU A 339 5.12 45.81 23.41
C GLU A 339 5.66 45.10 22.15
N PHE A 340 4.78 44.64 21.25
CA PHE A 340 5.17 43.82 20.09
C PHE A 340 4.65 44.36 18.77
N HIS A 341 5.37 44.05 17.69
CA HIS A 341 4.98 44.41 16.34
C HIS A 341 3.66 43.70 15.95
N PRO A 342 2.67 44.41 15.36
CA PRO A 342 1.34 43.85 15.06
C PRO A 342 1.37 42.56 14.23
N ALA A 343 2.28 42.48 13.26
CA ALA A 343 2.42 41.28 12.43
C ALA A 343 2.90 40.05 13.23
N ASP A 344 3.77 40.22 14.21
CA ASP A 344 4.32 39.12 15.01
C ASP A 344 3.27 38.59 16.01
N VAL A 345 2.43 39.49 16.52
CA VAL A 345 1.25 39.13 17.31
C VAL A 345 0.27 38.32 16.48
N VAL A 346 -0.02 38.73 15.24
CA VAL A 346 -0.90 37.99 14.33
C VAL A 346 -0.34 36.59 14.04
N VAL A 347 0.94 36.47 13.68
CA VAL A 347 1.59 35.17 13.43
C VAL A 347 1.50 34.26 14.65
N THR A 348 1.74 34.80 15.86
CA THR A 348 1.67 34.02 17.10
C THR A 348 0.25 33.54 17.40
N TYR A 349 -0.77 34.37 17.18
CA TYR A 349 -2.16 33.92 17.30
C TYR A 349 -2.52 32.85 16.27
N THR A 350 -2.03 32.98 15.02
CA THR A 350 -2.22 31.96 13.99
C THR A 350 -1.59 30.63 14.40
N LEU A 351 -0.38 30.65 14.98
CA LEU A 351 0.29 29.44 15.48
C LEU A 351 -0.52 28.75 16.59
N PHE A 352 -1.02 29.50 17.58
CA PHE A 352 -1.86 28.93 18.62
C PHE A 352 -3.20 28.41 18.07
N ALA A 353 -3.87 29.19 17.22
CA ALA A 353 -5.17 28.82 16.66
C ALA A 353 -5.09 27.54 15.83
N VAL A 354 -4.12 27.46 14.91
CA VAL A 354 -3.92 26.27 14.09
C VAL A 354 -3.38 25.13 14.96
N GLY A 355 -2.42 25.35 15.85
CA GLY A 355 -1.90 24.32 16.75
C GLY A 355 -3.00 23.66 17.60
N LEU A 356 -3.90 24.46 18.17
CA LEU A 356 -5.06 23.96 18.93
C LEU A 356 -6.09 23.26 18.04
N ALA A 357 -6.35 23.78 16.84
CA ALA A 357 -7.25 23.13 15.88
C ALA A 357 -6.70 21.76 15.43
N LEU A 358 -5.39 21.67 15.14
CA LEU A 358 -4.71 20.41 14.81
C LEU A 358 -4.80 19.42 15.98
N ASP A 359 -4.60 19.90 17.20
CA ASP A 359 -4.68 19.05 18.40
C ASP A 359 -6.10 18.53 18.66
N LEU A 360 -7.11 19.39 18.48
CA LEU A 360 -8.52 19.02 18.55
C LEU A 360 -8.89 17.98 17.48
N ILE A 361 -8.46 18.18 16.22
CA ILE A 361 -8.68 17.20 15.14
C ILE A 361 -8.06 15.86 15.52
N SER A 362 -6.83 15.86 16.02
CA SER A 362 -6.17 14.62 16.43
C SER A 362 -6.88 13.93 17.61
N ILE A 363 -7.44 14.68 18.58
CA ILE A 363 -8.25 14.11 19.67
C ILE A 363 -9.54 13.48 19.12
N LEU A 364 -10.22 14.13 18.17
CA LEU A 364 -11.40 13.58 17.52
C LEU A 364 -11.05 12.29 16.76
N LEU A 365 -9.94 12.27 16.02
CA LEU A 365 -9.46 11.09 15.31
C LEU A 365 -9.11 9.93 16.27
N PHE A 366 -8.55 10.25 17.44
CA PHE A 366 -8.29 9.27 18.50
C PHE A 366 -9.61 8.66 19.00
N LEU A 367 -10.57 9.48 19.45
CA LEU A 367 -11.83 9.03 20.05
C LEU A 367 -12.71 8.19 19.11
N PHE A 368 -12.73 8.53 17.82
CA PHE A 368 -13.54 7.82 16.81
C PHE A 368 -12.75 6.73 16.06
N SER A 369 -11.56 6.35 16.55
CA SER A 369 -10.73 5.31 15.96
C SER A 369 -11.28 3.90 16.26
N ASP A 370 -11.02 2.98 15.34
CA ASP A 370 -11.28 1.54 15.55
C ASP A 370 -10.49 1.00 16.74
N TRP A 371 -9.31 1.56 17.01
CA TRP A 371 -8.47 1.23 18.18
C TRP A 371 -9.14 1.59 19.50
N THR A 372 -9.84 2.72 19.57
CA THR A 372 -10.55 3.11 20.80
C THR A 372 -11.72 2.18 21.07
N CYS A 373 -12.45 1.77 20.02
CA CYS A 373 -13.53 0.79 20.14
C CYS A 373 -12.99 -0.55 20.67
N ALA A 374 -11.88 -1.04 20.11
CA ALA A 374 -11.25 -2.31 20.51
C ALA A 374 -10.56 -2.26 21.88
N ALA A 375 -10.04 -1.09 22.30
CA ALA A 375 -9.38 -0.94 23.61
C ALA A 375 -10.37 -0.79 24.76
N LEU A 376 -11.55 -0.19 24.52
CA LEU A 376 -12.57 0.08 25.53
C LEU A 376 -13.67 -0.98 25.62
N SER A 377 -13.73 -1.92 24.67
CA SER A 377 -14.67 -3.04 24.67
C SER A 377 -13.94 -4.33 24.29
N SER A 378 -14.14 -5.38 25.08
CA SER A 378 -13.64 -6.72 24.78
C SER A 378 -14.75 -7.61 24.22
N LEU A 379 -14.35 -8.65 23.49
CA LEU A 379 -15.25 -9.76 23.18
C LEU A 379 -15.84 -10.30 24.49
N LYS A 380 -17.16 -10.47 24.52
CA LYS A 380 -17.87 -11.02 25.67
C LYS A 380 -17.78 -12.54 25.64
N ASP A 381 -17.60 -13.14 26.82
CA ASP A 381 -17.54 -14.59 26.97
C ASP A 381 -18.93 -15.24 26.76
N ASP A 382 -20.00 -14.50 27.05
CA ASP A 382 -21.38 -14.90 26.78
C ASP A 382 -21.96 -14.08 25.59
N PRO A 383 -22.32 -14.73 24.46
CA PRO A 383 -22.92 -14.05 23.30
C PRO A 383 -24.32 -13.49 23.55
N ASP A 384 -25.02 -13.94 24.60
CA ASP A 384 -26.37 -13.50 24.96
C ASP A 384 -26.38 -12.32 25.96
N GLU A 385 -25.21 -11.85 26.40
CA GLU A 385 -25.11 -10.72 27.34
C GLU A 385 -25.41 -9.36 26.68
N ASP A 386 -26.36 -8.61 27.27
CA ASP A 386 -26.85 -7.32 26.76
C ASP A 386 -25.75 -6.27 26.51
N LEU A 387 -25.79 -5.61 25.34
CA LEU A 387 -24.85 -4.54 24.98
C LEU A 387 -24.95 -3.35 25.95
N SER A 388 -23.82 -2.95 26.54
CA SER A 388 -23.71 -1.75 27.36
C SER A 388 -24.04 -0.49 26.54
N PRO A 389 -24.52 0.62 27.13
CA PRO A 389 -24.75 1.87 26.37
C PRO A 389 -23.53 2.35 25.59
N LYS A 390 -22.32 2.07 26.09
CA LYS A 390 -21.06 2.36 25.37
C LYS A 390 -20.88 1.47 24.14
N ASP A 391 -21.19 0.18 24.25
CA ASP A 391 -21.10 -0.79 23.15
C ASP A 391 -22.12 -0.47 22.05
N GLN A 392 -23.34 -0.05 22.44
CA GLN A 392 -24.35 0.43 21.50
C GLN A 392 -23.87 1.66 20.72
N PHE A 393 -23.21 2.60 21.40
CA PHE A 393 -22.62 3.77 20.76
C PHE A 393 -21.50 3.39 19.78
N PHE A 394 -20.57 2.50 20.17
CA PHE A 394 -19.51 2.05 19.28
C PHE A 394 -20.05 1.27 18.08
N ASN A 395 -21.06 0.42 18.29
CA ASN A 395 -21.72 -0.28 17.21
C ASN A 395 -22.37 0.70 16.22
N TRP A 396 -23.08 1.71 16.70
CA TRP A 396 -23.62 2.77 15.85
C TRP A 396 -22.52 3.52 15.09
N LEU A 397 -21.43 3.90 15.76
CA LEU A 397 -20.31 4.61 15.13
C LEU A 397 -19.67 3.80 14.01
N LEU A 398 -19.42 2.51 14.27
CA LEU A 398 -18.82 1.59 13.30
C LEU A 398 -19.76 1.29 12.12
N SER A 399 -21.07 1.27 12.35
CA SER A 399 -22.08 1.07 11.29
C SER A 399 -22.02 2.15 10.19
N LEU A 400 -21.59 3.37 10.53
CA LEU A 400 -21.40 4.46 9.56
C LEU A 400 -20.32 4.12 8.52
N ARG A 401 -19.40 3.20 8.84
CA ARG A 401 -18.29 2.78 7.97
C ARG A 401 -18.55 1.41 7.33
N LYS A 402 -19.79 0.91 7.38
CA LYS A 402 -20.20 -0.33 6.73
C LYS A 402 -20.05 -0.24 5.20
N LEU A 403 -19.73 -1.38 4.57
CA LEU A 403 -19.64 -1.49 3.12
C LEU A 403 -21.01 -1.26 2.48
N SER A 404 -21.02 -0.51 1.37
CA SER A 404 -22.22 -0.23 0.59
C SER A 404 -22.09 -0.86 -0.78
N TRP A 405 -23.14 -1.58 -1.18
CA TRP A 405 -23.21 -2.31 -2.45
C TRP A 405 -24.29 -1.71 -3.34
N THR A 406 -24.07 -1.71 -4.64
CA THR A 406 -25.06 -1.25 -5.63
C THR A 406 -25.08 -2.22 -6.79
N ILE A 407 -26.27 -2.67 -7.16
CA ILE A 407 -26.45 -3.59 -8.29
C ILE A 407 -26.12 -2.85 -9.58
N GLN A 408 -25.25 -3.45 -10.40
CA GLN A 408 -24.95 -2.97 -11.74
C GLN A 408 -25.08 -4.08 -12.77
N GLU A 409 -25.58 -3.70 -13.94
CA GLU A 409 -25.49 -4.49 -15.16
C GLU A 409 -24.17 -4.14 -15.85
N CYS A 410 -23.50 -5.15 -16.39
CA CYS A 410 -22.24 -4.97 -17.09
C CYS A 410 -22.46 -4.40 -18.49
N ASN A 411 -21.57 -3.50 -18.92
CA ASN A 411 -21.70 -2.78 -20.17
C ASN A 411 -21.31 -3.68 -21.37
N LYS A 412 -22.24 -4.49 -21.86
CA LYS A 412 -22.14 -5.08 -23.21
C LYS A 412 -23.43 -4.86 -23.98
N GLU A 413 -23.28 -4.46 -25.24
CA GLU A 413 -24.39 -4.35 -26.19
C GLU A 413 -24.99 -5.74 -26.46
N GLY A 414 -26.19 -5.99 -25.94
CA GLY A 414 -26.97 -7.21 -26.12
C GLY A 414 -27.52 -7.74 -24.80
N ASP A 415 -28.83 -7.57 -24.59
CA ASP A 415 -29.55 -7.76 -23.31
C ASP A 415 -29.54 -9.18 -22.70
N ASP A 416 -28.94 -10.19 -23.34
CA ASP A 416 -29.00 -11.61 -22.90
C ASP A 416 -27.67 -12.25 -22.46
N LYS A 417 -26.55 -11.50 -22.41
CA LYS A 417 -25.20 -12.06 -22.19
C LYS A 417 -24.47 -11.63 -20.91
N CYS A 418 -25.15 -11.04 -19.92
CA CYS A 418 -24.49 -10.50 -18.72
C CYS A 418 -25.21 -10.86 -17.41
N SER A 419 -24.44 -11.20 -16.37
CA SER A 419 -24.95 -11.37 -15.01
C SER A 419 -24.98 -10.04 -14.25
N LYS A 420 -25.99 -9.86 -13.40
CA LYS A 420 -26.08 -8.69 -12.51
C LYS A 420 -25.14 -8.90 -11.34
N HIS A 421 -24.30 -7.90 -11.03
CA HIS A 421 -23.34 -7.98 -9.95
C HIS A 421 -23.54 -6.84 -8.94
N GLU A 422 -23.41 -7.16 -7.66
CA GLU A 422 -23.35 -6.18 -6.58
C GLU A 422 -21.95 -5.58 -6.49
N VAL A 423 -21.85 -4.30 -6.87
CA VAL A 423 -20.59 -3.59 -6.97
C VAL A 423 -20.34 -2.72 -5.73
N LEU A 424 -19.11 -2.69 -5.23
CA LEU A 424 -18.73 -1.88 -4.08
C LEU A 424 -18.73 -0.37 -4.39
N THR A 425 -19.59 0.40 -3.71
CA THR A 425 -19.81 1.84 -3.94
C THR A 425 -19.62 2.72 -2.70
N THR A 426 -19.05 2.19 -1.62
CA THR A 426 -18.83 2.87 -0.34
C THR A 426 -18.32 4.31 -0.48
N GLY A 427 -18.96 5.24 0.25
CA GLY A 427 -18.66 6.67 0.23
C GLY A 427 -17.19 6.97 0.52
N PHE A 428 -16.63 7.96 -0.19
CA PHE A 428 -15.18 8.24 -0.18
C PHE A 428 -14.60 8.53 1.22
N PHE A 429 -15.35 9.18 2.10
CA PHE A 429 -14.90 9.51 3.45
C PHE A 429 -15.11 8.39 4.47
N LEU A 430 -16.01 7.43 4.17
CA LEU A 430 -16.40 6.35 5.06
C LEU A 430 -15.64 5.05 4.78
N ARG A 431 -15.17 4.86 3.54
CA ARG A 431 -14.38 3.67 3.14
C ARG A 431 -13.03 3.59 3.85
N ARG A 432 -12.60 2.36 4.19
CA ARG A 432 -11.30 2.10 4.82
C ARG A 432 -10.20 1.87 3.78
N TRP A 433 -10.55 1.35 2.60
CA TRP A 433 -9.65 1.15 1.46
C TRP A 433 -10.24 1.63 0.13
N CYS A 434 -9.50 1.49 -0.98
CA CYS A 434 -9.93 2.01 -2.29
C CYS A 434 -11.20 1.35 -2.84
N GLY A 435 -11.42 0.07 -2.56
CA GLY A 435 -12.55 -0.71 -3.07
C GLY A 435 -12.47 -1.03 -4.56
N LYS A 436 -11.27 -0.97 -5.15
CA LYS A 436 -11.03 -1.11 -6.58
C LYS A 436 -9.88 -2.06 -6.85
N ILE A 437 -10.04 -2.85 -7.90
CA ILE A 437 -9.04 -3.71 -8.51
C ILE A 437 -8.49 -2.97 -9.73
N ASN A 438 -7.19 -2.65 -9.70
CA ASN A 438 -6.53 -2.05 -10.86
C ASN A 438 -6.21 -3.15 -11.88
N VAL A 439 -6.65 -2.98 -13.12
CA VAL A 439 -6.55 -4.01 -14.16
C VAL A 439 -5.72 -3.51 -15.35
N PHE A 440 -4.95 -4.41 -15.95
CA PHE A 440 -4.09 -4.14 -17.11
C PHE A 440 -4.20 -5.29 -18.13
N ASN A 441 -4.52 -4.97 -19.39
CA ASN A 441 -4.67 -5.94 -20.47
C ASN A 441 -3.48 -5.86 -21.45
N PHE A 442 -2.78 -6.98 -21.62
CA PHE A 442 -1.62 -7.10 -22.51
C PHE A 442 -1.96 -6.79 -23.98
N LEU A 443 -2.99 -7.43 -24.54
CA LEU A 443 -3.32 -7.29 -25.96
C LEU A 443 -3.85 -5.90 -26.29
N ALA A 444 -4.59 -5.28 -25.35
CA ALA A 444 -5.04 -3.91 -25.50
C ALA A 444 -3.86 -2.93 -25.52
N TYR A 445 -2.87 -3.12 -24.65
CA TYR A 445 -1.62 -2.36 -24.68
C TYR A 445 -0.86 -2.59 -25.98
N ALA A 446 -0.75 -3.85 -26.44
CA ALA A 446 -0.03 -4.22 -27.64
C ALA A 446 -0.62 -3.65 -28.94
N THR A 447 -1.93 -3.44 -28.98
CA THR A 447 -2.66 -2.92 -30.14
C THR A 447 -3.04 -1.45 -30.01
N ASN A 448 -2.66 -0.80 -28.89
CA ASN A 448 -3.13 0.53 -28.51
C ASN A 448 -4.67 0.67 -28.57
N ALA A 449 -5.39 -0.40 -28.20
CA ALA A 449 -6.85 -0.43 -28.16
C ALA A 449 -7.38 0.15 -26.85
N GLU A 450 -8.58 0.75 -26.89
CA GLU A 450 -9.28 1.18 -25.68
C GLU A 450 -9.86 -0.05 -24.96
N VAL A 451 -9.61 -0.16 -23.65
CA VAL A 451 -10.22 -1.22 -22.83
C VAL A 451 -11.55 -0.73 -22.29
N ALA A 452 -12.63 -1.39 -22.70
CA ALA A 452 -13.96 -1.15 -22.14
C ALA A 452 -14.02 -1.67 -20.70
N ARG A 453 -14.60 -0.87 -19.79
CA ARG A 453 -14.86 -1.30 -18.42
C ARG A 453 -15.99 -2.31 -18.38
N ILE A 454 -15.86 -3.32 -17.52
CA ILE A 454 -16.91 -4.32 -17.32
C ILE A 454 -18.05 -3.69 -16.50
N HIS A 455 -17.72 -3.02 -15.38
CA HIS A 455 -18.69 -2.34 -14.52
C HIS A 455 -18.46 -0.82 -14.49
N ASP A 456 -19.41 -0.03 -15.01
CA ASP A 456 -19.34 1.43 -14.90
C ASP A 456 -20.09 1.97 -13.66
N ALA A 457 -19.44 1.89 -12.51
CA ALA A 457 -19.97 2.39 -11.24
C ALA A 457 -19.99 3.92 -11.09
N ARG A 458 -19.53 4.68 -12.10
CA ARG A 458 -19.32 6.13 -11.95
C ARG A 458 -20.06 6.94 -13.01
N GLY A 459 -21.14 7.60 -12.57
CA GLY A 459 -21.84 8.61 -13.36
C GLY A 459 -20.89 9.65 -13.98
N LYS A 460 -21.22 10.06 -15.21
CA LYS A 460 -20.44 10.99 -16.06
C LYS A 460 -19.99 12.24 -15.31
N LEU A 461 -20.84 12.81 -14.45
CA LEU A 461 -20.61 14.05 -13.71
C LEU A 461 -19.35 14.03 -12.81
N ARG A 462 -19.10 12.92 -12.11
CA ARG A 462 -17.94 12.79 -11.19
C ARG A 462 -16.65 12.49 -11.94
N ARG A 463 -16.75 11.93 -13.15
CA ARG A 463 -15.65 11.78 -14.11
C ARG A 463 -15.24 13.17 -14.60
N TYR A 464 -16.18 13.99 -15.07
CA TYR A 464 -15.92 15.37 -15.51
C TYR A 464 -15.39 16.27 -14.39
N ALA A 465 -15.97 16.23 -13.18
CA ALA A 465 -15.48 17.04 -12.06
C ALA A 465 -14.03 16.70 -11.68
N TRP A 466 -13.64 15.43 -11.79
CA TRP A 466 -12.28 15.01 -11.51
C TRP A 466 -11.32 15.30 -12.67
N THR A 467 -11.74 15.08 -13.92
CA THR A 467 -10.97 15.46 -15.11
C THR A 467 -10.72 16.96 -15.12
N ALA A 468 -11.70 17.79 -14.74
CA ALA A 468 -11.52 19.25 -14.61
C ALA A 468 -10.50 19.62 -13.52
N PHE A 469 -10.46 18.87 -12.41
CA PHE A 469 -9.49 19.07 -11.33
C PHE A 469 -8.06 18.64 -11.72
N THR A 470 -7.90 17.56 -12.49
CA THR A 470 -6.58 17.03 -12.89
C THR A 470 -6.02 17.63 -14.18
N TYR A 471 -6.88 18.13 -15.08
CA TYR A 471 -6.51 18.76 -16.35
C TYR A 471 -5.43 19.85 -16.23
N PRO A 472 -5.49 20.84 -15.29
CA PRO A 472 -4.44 21.85 -15.20
C PRO A 472 -3.07 21.28 -14.82
N PHE A 473 -3.03 20.19 -14.04
CA PHE A 473 -1.79 19.56 -13.57
C PHE A 473 -1.18 18.64 -14.63
N GLU A 474 -1.99 17.86 -15.34
CA GLU A 474 -1.55 17.08 -16.50
C GLU A 474 -1.02 18.00 -17.60
N LYS A 475 -1.72 19.13 -17.84
CA LYS A 475 -1.25 20.15 -18.77
C LYS A 475 0.05 20.79 -18.31
N LEU A 476 0.25 21.02 -17.01
CA LEU A 476 1.51 21.54 -16.46
C LEU A 476 2.67 20.57 -16.67
N SER A 477 2.47 19.28 -16.38
CA SER A 477 3.48 18.22 -16.64
C SER A 477 3.82 18.12 -18.13
N PHE A 478 2.80 18.14 -18.99
CA PHE A 478 2.97 18.15 -20.44
C PHE A 478 3.69 19.42 -20.92
N ILE A 479 3.38 20.60 -20.36
CA ILE A 479 4.06 21.86 -20.67
C ILE A 479 5.54 21.78 -20.30
N ILE A 480 5.89 21.22 -19.13
CA ILE A 480 7.28 21.05 -18.69
C ILE A 480 8.05 20.15 -19.67
N GLN A 481 7.47 19.03 -20.09
CA GLN A 481 8.08 18.11 -21.05
C GLN A 481 8.17 18.70 -22.46
N THR A 482 7.13 19.42 -22.90
CA THR A 482 7.08 20.08 -24.21
C THR A 482 8.09 21.21 -24.28
N LEU A 483 8.24 22.01 -23.22
CA LEU A 483 9.27 23.05 -23.09
C LEU A 483 10.67 22.44 -23.20
N GLY A 484 10.94 21.31 -22.52
CA GLY A 484 12.21 20.59 -22.63
C GLY A 484 12.52 20.16 -24.08
N GLY A 485 11.55 19.58 -24.78
CA GLY A 485 11.70 19.17 -26.18
C GLY A 485 11.82 20.35 -27.17
N TRP A 486 11.13 21.45 -26.92
CA TRP A 486 11.21 22.67 -27.73
C TRP A 486 12.58 23.33 -27.62
N VAL A 487 13.13 23.39 -26.40
CA VAL A 487 14.47 23.92 -26.13
C VAL A 487 15.52 23.10 -26.90
N ALA A 488 15.42 21.77 -26.89
CA ALA A 488 16.33 20.90 -27.66
C ALA A 488 16.25 21.13 -29.19
N LYS A 489 15.04 21.27 -29.75
CA LYS A 489 14.83 21.57 -31.18
C LYS A 489 15.35 22.96 -31.55
N LEU A 490 15.12 23.95 -30.70
CA LEU A 490 15.57 25.33 -30.90
C LEU A 490 17.10 25.40 -30.92
N ILE A 491 17.78 24.73 -29.99
CA ILE A 491 19.25 24.64 -29.93
C ILE A 491 19.81 24.03 -31.22
N ASN A 492 19.22 22.94 -31.71
CA ASN A 492 19.64 22.30 -32.96
C ASN A 492 19.41 23.19 -34.20
N ALA A 493 18.28 23.89 -34.27
CA ALA A 493 17.97 24.80 -35.37
C ALA A 493 18.91 26.03 -35.40
N VAL A 494 19.19 26.61 -34.22
CA VAL A 494 20.13 27.73 -34.06
C VAL A 494 21.54 27.28 -34.46
N HIS A 495 22.00 26.12 -33.99
CA HIS A 495 23.29 25.56 -34.38
C HIS A 495 23.41 25.35 -35.90
N LYS A 496 22.37 24.82 -36.56
CA LYS A 496 22.36 24.63 -38.03
C LYS A 496 22.46 25.96 -38.80
N ARG A 497 21.76 27.01 -38.33
CA ARG A 497 21.86 28.35 -38.93
C ARG A 497 23.24 28.99 -38.74
N ILE A 498 23.80 28.91 -37.53
CA ILE A 498 25.13 29.48 -37.25
C ILE A 498 26.19 28.73 -38.06
N SER A 499 26.12 27.41 -38.14
CA SER A 499 27.02 26.60 -38.99
C SER A 499 26.99 27.05 -40.45
N HIS A 500 25.79 27.23 -41.02
CA HIS A 500 25.64 27.69 -42.40
C HIS A 500 26.25 29.09 -42.59
N LYS A 501 25.99 30.02 -41.67
CA LYS A 501 26.50 31.40 -41.75
C LYS A 501 28.03 31.45 -41.60
N VAL A 502 28.59 30.72 -40.65
CA VAL A 502 30.04 30.62 -40.43
C VAL A 502 30.73 30.01 -41.67
N ASN A 503 30.14 28.98 -42.27
CA ASN A 503 30.69 28.35 -43.48
C ASN A 503 30.64 29.29 -44.70
N GLU A 504 29.55 30.04 -44.88
CA GLU A 504 29.41 31.03 -45.95
C GLU A 504 30.41 32.19 -45.78
N THR A 505 30.53 32.75 -44.57
CA THR A 505 31.45 33.86 -44.27
C THR A 505 32.91 33.43 -44.35
N SER A 506 33.23 32.21 -43.91
CA SER A 506 34.58 31.64 -44.03
C SER A 506 35.01 31.41 -45.48
N ARG A 507 34.07 31.25 -46.42
CA ARG A 507 34.38 31.13 -47.87
C ARG A 507 34.62 32.49 -48.53
N LYS A 508 33.97 33.55 -48.04
CA LYS A 508 34.05 34.91 -48.59
C LYS A 508 35.26 35.71 -48.09
N HIS A 509 35.74 35.47 -46.87
CA HIS A 509 36.81 36.27 -46.26
C HIS A 509 37.95 35.40 -45.68
N PRO A 510 39.23 35.64 -46.05
CA PRO A 510 40.38 34.87 -45.55
C PRO A 510 40.58 34.95 -44.03
N TRP A 511 40.32 36.11 -43.43
CA TRP A 511 40.49 36.32 -41.99
C TRP A 511 39.49 35.50 -41.16
N ALA A 512 38.24 35.37 -41.63
CA ALA A 512 37.19 34.58 -40.99
C ALA A 512 37.48 33.07 -41.01
N ARG A 513 38.18 32.59 -42.06
CA ARG A 513 38.66 31.21 -42.16
C ARG A 513 39.76 30.88 -41.15
N SER A 514 40.60 31.86 -40.82
CA SER A 514 41.71 31.67 -39.88
C SER A 514 41.30 31.83 -38.40
N THR A 515 40.25 32.59 -38.10
CA THR A 515 39.82 32.89 -36.71
C THR A 515 38.45 32.32 -36.33
N ILE A 516 37.39 32.64 -37.07
CA ILE A 516 36.01 32.29 -36.71
C ILE A 516 35.72 30.79 -36.95
N TYR A 517 36.21 30.24 -38.06
CA TYR A 517 35.98 28.85 -38.43
C TYR A 517 36.54 27.84 -37.39
N PRO A 518 37.82 27.93 -36.96
CA PRO A 518 38.36 27.05 -35.91
C PRO A 518 37.71 27.28 -34.53
N PHE A 519 37.35 28.51 -34.17
CA PHE A 519 36.63 28.79 -32.92
C PHE A 519 35.22 28.16 -32.90
N TYR A 520 34.46 28.31 -33.99
CA TYR A 520 33.15 27.70 -34.10
C TYR A 520 33.22 26.17 -34.07
N PHE A 521 34.13 25.55 -34.83
CA PHE A 521 34.24 24.08 -34.89
C PHE A 521 34.93 23.48 -33.64
N GLY A 522 35.78 24.25 -32.96
CA GLY A 522 36.46 23.82 -31.73
C GLY A 522 35.61 23.93 -30.47
N PHE A 523 34.75 24.96 -30.37
CA PHE A 523 34.00 25.27 -29.15
C PHE A 523 32.48 25.29 -29.36
N LEU A 524 31.95 26.18 -30.20
CA LEU A 524 30.50 26.39 -30.35
C LEU A 524 29.77 25.18 -30.95
N SER A 525 30.42 24.41 -31.83
CA SER A 525 29.83 23.23 -32.45
C SER A 525 29.71 22.04 -31.49
N ARG A 526 30.51 22.04 -30.43
CA ARG A 526 30.46 21.02 -29.37
C ARG A 526 29.36 21.29 -28.36
N ILE A 527 28.80 22.50 -28.29
CA ILE A 527 27.77 22.87 -27.30
C ILE A 527 26.51 22.00 -27.42
N PRO A 528 25.89 21.76 -28.60
CA PRO A 528 24.74 20.87 -28.70
C PRO A 528 25.05 19.43 -28.31
N HIS A 529 26.24 18.92 -28.66
CA HIS A 529 26.69 17.60 -28.24
C HIS A 529 26.94 17.52 -26.73
N PHE A 530 27.47 18.58 -26.12
CA PHE A 530 27.67 18.70 -24.68
C PHE A 530 26.33 18.79 -23.94
N ILE A 531 25.37 19.59 -24.43
CA ILE A 531 24.02 19.67 -23.87
C ILE A 531 23.30 18.33 -24.01
N LYS A 532 23.41 17.67 -25.17
CA LYS A 532 22.86 16.32 -25.36
C LYS A 532 23.52 15.33 -24.40
N PHE A 533 24.85 15.35 -24.25
CA PHE A 533 25.56 14.50 -23.30
C PHE A 533 25.11 14.75 -21.86
N VAL A 534 24.97 16.02 -21.45
CA VAL A 534 24.45 16.39 -20.13
C VAL A 534 23.00 15.95 -19.97
N TRP A 535 22.17 16.09 -21.00
CA TRP A 535 20.77 15.66 -20.99
C TRP A 535 20.64 14.14 -20.94
N ASP A 536 21.41 13.39 -21.73
CA ASP A 536 21.42 11.93 -21.73
C ASP A 536 21.90 11.43 -20.35
N LYS A 537 22.99 12.00 -19.80
CA LYS A 537 23.43 11.70 -18.43
C LYS A 537 22.41 12.08 -17.36
N PHE A 538 21.72 13.20 -17.51
CA PHE A 538 20.66 13.63 -16.59
C PHE A 538 19.44 12.72 -16.69
N SER A 539 19.02 12.36 -17.91
CA SER A 539 17.90 11.47 -18.20
C SER A 539 18.16 10.06 -17.67
N ASP A 540 19.37 9.55 -17.86
CA ASP A 540 19.82 8.26 -17.31
C ASP A 540 19.93 8.33 -15.78
N PHE A 541 20.46 9.42 -15.22
CA PHE A 541 20.59 9.58 -13.77
C PHE A 541 19.24 9.63 -13.05
N PHE A 542 18.21 10.18 -13.71
CA PHE A 542 16.85 10.26 -13.17
C PHE A 542 15.90 9.16 -13.69
N ASP A 543 16.41 8.17 -14.46
CA ASP A 543 15.61 7.08 -15.08
C ASP A 543 14.34 7.58 -15.79
N ILE A 544 14.44 8.70 -16.53
CA ILE A 544 13.28 9.39 -17.10
C ILE A 544 12.56 8.52 -18.15
N SER A 545 13.29 7.71 -18.91
CA SER A 545 12.70 6.77 -19.89
C SER A 545 11.77 5.77 -19.23
N ASP A 546 12.20 5.19 -18.11
CA ASP A 546 11.43 4.18 -17.37
C ASP A 546 10.23 4.82 -16.68
N MET A 547 10.39 6.07 -16.21
CA MET A 547 9.26 6.87 -15.72
C MET A 547 8.24 7.16 -16.81
N LEU A 548 8.67 7.53 -18.02
CA LEU A 548 7.77 7.81 -19.15
C LEU A 548 7.05 6.55 -19.63
N ASP A 549 7.75 5.42 -19.72
CA ASP A 549 7.14 4.11 -20.03
C ASP A 549 6.12 3.71 -18.95
N MET A 550 6.46 3.88 -17.67
CA MET A 550 5.52 3.65 -16.58
C MET A 550 4.29 4.57 -16.67
N VAL A 551 4.47 5.85 -16.96
CA VAL A 551 3.37 6.81 -17.15
C VAL A 551 2.49 6.40 -18.34
N TYR A 552 3.09 6.02 -19.46
CA TYR A 552 2.38 5.55 -20.64
C TYR A 552 1.54 4.31 -20.33
N LYS A 553 2.13 3.28 -19.70
CA LYS A 553 1.41 2.08 -19.23
C LYS A 553 0.27 2.40 -18.26
N THR A 554 0.43 3.44 -17.44
CA THR A 554 -0.61 3.88 -16.50
C THR A 554 -1.87 4.37 -17.21
N LEU A 555 -1.77 4.84 -18.47
CA LEU A 555 -2.94 5.22 -19.28
C LEU A 555 -3.84 4.03 -19.62
N PHE A 556 -3.25 2.82 -19.68
CA PHE A 556 -3.97 1.57 -19.95
C PHE A 556 -4.47 0.89 -18.67
N VAL A 557 -4.05 1.38 -17.49
CA VAL A 557 -4.56 0.90 -16.21
C VAL A 557 -5.90 1.58 -15.91
N HIS A 558 -6.92 0.78 -15.68
CA HIS A 558 -8.20 1.26 -15.15
C HIS A 558 -8.57 0.48 -13.89
N GLY A 559 -9.47 1.06 -13.09
CA GLY A 559 -9.87 0.46 -11.81
C GLY A 559 -11.30 -0.04 -11.86
N GLU A 560 -11.46 -1.37 -11.91
CA GLU A 560 -12.73 -2.07 -11.76
C GLU A 560 -13.13 -2.10 -10.28
N PRO A 561 -14.40 -1.87 -9.95
CA PRO A 561 -14.85 -1.96 -8.58
C PRO A 561 -14.94 -3.43 -8.14
N MET A 562 -14.65 -3.71 -6.87
CA MET A 562 -14.78 -5.06 -6.32
C MET A 562 -16.27 -5.48 -6.33
N THR A 563 -16.58 -6.66 -6.89
CA THR A 563 -17.93 -7.23 -6.81
C THR A 563 -18.06 -8.16 -5.61
N LYS A 564 -19.26 -8.23 -5.03
CA LYS A 564 -19.56 -9.10 -3.88
C LYS A 564 -19.42 -10.57 -4.27
N GLU A 565 -19.84 -10.90 -5.50
CA GLU A 565 -19.82 -12.26 -6.04
C GLU A 565 -18.38 -12.74 -6.30
N LEU A 566 -17.48 -11.87 -6.78
CA LEU A 566 -16.07 -12.21 -6.94
C LEU A 566 -15.41 -12.51 -5.58
N TRP A 567 -15.70 -11.70 -4.56
CA TRP A 567 -15.21 -11.95 -3.20
C TRP A 567 -15.76 -13.26 -2.64
N ALA A 568 -17.08 -13.48 -2.76
CA ALA A 568 -17.72 -14.71 -2.31
C ALA A 568 -17.15 -15.94 -3.02
N PHE A 569 -16.85 -15.84 -4.32
CA PHE A 569 -16.19 -16.89 -5.08
C PHE A 569 -14.82 -17.24 -4.50
N MET A 570 -13.94 -16.25 -4.32
CA MET A 570 -12.61 -16.48 -3.73
C MET A 570 -12.68 -17.04 -2.31
N PHE A 571 -13.58 -16.52 -1.48
CA PHE A 571 -13.80 -17.00 -0.13
C PHE A 571 -14.21 -18.47 -0.11
N ASN A 572 -15.18 -18.86 -0.94
CA ASN A 572 -15.69 -20.23 -1.00
C ASN A 572 -14.65 -21.21 -1.55
N GLU A 573 -13.87 -20.82 -2.57
CA GLU A 573 -12.78 -21.64 -3.10
C GLU A 573 -11.69 -21.90 -2.05
N LEU A 574 -11.30 -20.87 -1.29
CA LEU A 574 -10.33 -21.03 -0.20
C LEU A 574 -10.89 -21.83 0.98
N LYS A 575 -12.16 -21.63 1.34
CA LYS A 575 -12.88 -22.43 2.35
C LYS A 575 -13.02 -23.89 1.95
N TYR A 576 -13.17 -24.18 0.66
CA TYR A 576 -13.16 -25.56 0.16
C TYR A 576 -11.78 -26.18 0.29
N LYS A 577 -10.73 -25.45 -0.13
CA LYS A 577 -9.34 -25.92 -0.04
C LYS A 577 -8.85 -26.09 1.40
N SER A 578 -9.32 -25.27 2.35
CA SER A 578 -8.92 -25.37 3.77
C SER A 578 -9.26 -26.73 4.39
N LYS A 579 -10.32 -27.40 3.91
CA LYS A 579 -10.73 -28.74 4.37
C LYS A 579 -9.67 -29.82 4.13
N PHE A 580 -8.81 -29.62 3.13
CA PHE A 580 -7.72 -30.54 2.80
C PHE A 580 -6.38 -30.12 3.42
N GLY A 581 -6.34 -29.00 4.17
CA GLY A 581 -5.17 -28.47 4.87
C GLY A 581 -5.04 -28.96 6.31
N ASP A 582 -5.40 -30.22 6.57
CA ASP A 582 -5.38 -30.88 7.88
C ASP A 582 -3.98 -30.96 8.49
N SER A 583 -2.97 -31.24 7.66
CA SER A 583 -1.55 -31.22 8.02
C SER A 583 -0.83 -29.98 7.47
N PRO A 584 0.26 -29.51 8.11
CA PRO A 584 1.08 -28.43 7.56
C PRO A 584 1.67 -28.76 6.20
N GLU A 585 1.98 -30.04 5.95
CA GLU A 585 2.53 -30.49 4.68
C GLU A 585 1.48 -30.34 3.57
N ASN A 586 0.23 -30.72 3.84
CA ASN A 586 -0.88 -30.52 2.92
C ASN A 586 -1.22 -29.04 2.74
N ALA A 587 -1.29 -28.27 3.83
CA ALA A 587 -1.53 -26.82 3.77
C ALA A 587 -0.46 -26.11 2.94
N LYS A 588 0.82 -26.47 3.13
CA LYS A 588 1.94 -25.98 2.33
C LYS A 588 1.83 -26.42 0.87
N ARG A 589 1.46 -27.68 0.60
CA ARG A 589 1.26 -28.15 -0.77
C ARG A 589 0.13 -27.39 -1.49
N ILE A 590 -0.93 -27.03 -0.78
CA ILE A 590 -2.04 -26.22 -1.29
C ILE A 590 -1.59 -24.78 -1.55
N SER A 591 -0.83 -24.17 -0.64
CA SER A 591 -0.34 -22.79 -0.80
C SER A 591 0.72 -22.64 -1.90
N LEU A 592 1.50 -23.69 -2.16
CA LEU A 592 2.50 -23.73 -3.24
C LEU A 592 1.90 -24.08 -4.61
N ALA A 593 0.62 -24.43 -4.68
CA ALA A 593 -0.01 -24.80 -5.93
C ALA A 593 -0.29 -23.53 -6.79
N ARG A 594 -0.05 -23.63 -8.11
CA ARG A 594 -0.15 -22.51 -9.08
C ARG A 594 -1.31 -22.68 -10.07
N GLY A 595 -2.16 -23.68 -9.87
CA GLY A 595 -3.24 -24.09 -10.77
C GLY A 595 -3.35 -25.61 -10.87
N GLN A 596 -2.27 -26.35 -10.56
CA GLN A 596 -2.25 -27.80 -10.69
C GLN A 596 -3.24 -28.50 -9.74
N TRP A 597 -3.56 -27.91 -8.58
CA TRP A 597 -4.55 -28.49 -7.68
C TRP A 597 -5.93 -28.44 -8.32
N THR A 598 -6.32 -27.25 -8.78
CA THR A 598 -7.60 -27.02 -9.47
C THR A 598 -7.76 -27.93 -10.68
N LEU A 599 -6.73 -28.04 -11.53
CA LEU A 599 -6.79 -28.88 -12.73
C LEU A 599 -6.96 -30.37 -12.37
N ARG A 600 -6.29 -30.84 -11.32
CA ARG A 600 -6.38 -32.25 -10.87
C ARG A 600 -7.71 -32.59 -10.19
N ASP A 601 -8.29 -31.64 -9.48
CA ASP A 601 -9.59 -31.79 -8.80
C ASP A 601 -10.77 -31.72 -9.77
N ASN A 602 -10.67 -30.88 -10.81
CA ASN A 602 -11.78 -30.60 -11.71
C ASN A 602 -11.73 -31.39 -13.03
N LEU A 603 -10.67 -32.15 -13.34
CA LEU A 603 -10.54 -32.89 -14.60
C LEU A 603 -10.26 -34.39 -14.39
N PRO A 604 -10.77 -35.25 -15.29
CA PRO A 604 -10.51 -36.69 -15.24
C PRO A 604 -9.01 -37.01 -15.46
N GLU A 605 -8.57 -38.16 -14.97
CA GLU A 605 -7.17 -38.59 -15.08
C GLU A 605 -6.81 -39.02 -16.51
N ASP A 606 -6.30 -38.10 -17.32
CA ASP A 606 -5.89 -38.38 -18.71
C ASP A 606 -4.74 -37.49 -19.21
N ALA A 607 -4.36 -37.71 -20.47
CA ALA A 607 -3.28 -36.98 -21.13
C ALA A 607 -3.58 -35.49 -21.32
N ASP A 608 -4.85 -35.10 -21.49
CA ASP A 608 -5.25 -33.69 -21.66
C ASP A 608 -5.09 -32.93 -20.34
N ARG A 609 -5.47 -33.54 -19.22
CA ARG A 609 -5.23 -33.01 -17.88
C ARG A 609 -3.75 -32.77 -17.63
N GLU A 610 -2.89 -33.77 -17.87
CA GLU A 610 -1.45 -33.62 -17.63
C GLU A 610 -0.81 -32.61 -18.59
N LYS A 611 -1.34 -32.48 -19.82
CA LYS A 611 -0.95 -31.41 -20.75
C LYS A 611 -1.25 -30.02 -20.17
N LEU A 612 -2.45 -29.82 -19.60
CA LEU A 612 -2.82 -28.56 -18.96
C LEU A 612 -2.03 -28.26 -17.69
N VAL A 613 -1.77 -29.29 -16.88
CA VAL A 613 -0.89 -29.16 -15.70
C VAL A 613 0.51 -28.72 -16.14
N GLY A 614 1.01 -29.25 -17.27
CA GLY A 614 2.29 -28.86 -17.86
C GLY A 614 2.41 -27.36 -18.15
N TYR A 615 1.33 -26.68 -18.55
CA TYR A 615 1.33 -25.22 -18.76
C TYR A 615 1.51 -24.39 -17.49
N VAL A 616 1.35 -25.01 -16.31
CA VAL A 616 1.54 -24.37 -15.00
C VAL A 616 2.85 -24.80 -14.35
N THR A 617 3.23 -26.08 -14.49
CA THR A 617 4.37 -26.66 -13.78
C THR A 617 5.69 -26.59 -14.56
N ASN A 618 5.65 -26.64 -15.89
CA ASN A 618 6.87 -26.70 -16.71
C ASN A 618 7.44 -25.32 -17.03
N PHE A 619 6.65 -24.27 -16.81
CA PHE A 619 7.05 -22.89 -17.03
C PHE A 619 7.32 -22.21 -15.69
N ASP A 620 8.24 -21.25 -15.70
CA ASP A 620 8.43 -20.37 -14.56
C ASP A 620 7.14 -19.57 -14.27
N TYR A 621 7.00 -19.07 -13.05
CA TYR A 621 5.75 -18.45 -12.59
C TYR A 621 5.32 -17.27 -13.48
N ASP A 622 6.22 -16.35 -13.83
CA ASP A 622 5.90 -15.20 -14.69
C ASP A 622 5.61 -15.57 -16.15
N GLN A 623 6.20 -16.66 -16.66
CA GLN A 623 5.82 -17.21 -17.96
C GLN A 623 4.39 -17.73 -17.92
N SER A 624 4.07 -18.49 -16.87
CA SER A 624 2.72 -19.01 -16.64
C SER A 624 1.71 -17.87 -16.55
N LEU A 625 1.98 -16.83 -15.75
CA LEU A 625 1.09 -15.67 -15.63
C LEU A 625 0.82 -14.98 -16.98
N LEU A 626 1.88 -14.68 -17.73
CA LEU A 626 1.74 -14.00 -19.02
C LEU A 626 1.03 -14.87 -20.06
N MET A 627 1.34 -16.18 -20.07
CA MET A 627 0.75 -17.15 -20.98
C MET A 627 -0.74 -17.35 -20.70
N TRP A 628 -1.11 -17.62 -19.45
CA TRP A 628 -2.51 -17.79 -19.04
C TRP A 628 -3.29 -16.48 -19.23
N HIS A 629 -2.68 -15.32 -19.00
CA HIS A 629 -3.31 -14.02 -19.25
C HIS A 629 -3.69 -13.84 -20.72
N ILE A 630 -2.73 -14.05 -21.64
CA ILE A 630 -2.98 -13.96 -23.07
C ILE A 630 -4.00 -15.03 -23.50
N ALA A 631 -3.88 -16.28 -23.03
CA ALA A 631 -4.82 -17.35 -23.37
C ALA A 631 -6.25 -17.03 -22.92
N THR A 632 -6.40 -16.50 -21.70
CA THR A 632 -7.69 -16.04 -21.16
C THR A 632 -8.29 -14.95 -22.04
N GLU A 633 -7.48 -14.00 -22.51
CA GLU A 633 -7.95 -12.95 -23.42
C GLU A 633 -8.36 -13.51 -24.78
N LEU A 634 -7.58 -14.44 -25.34
CA LEU A 634 -7.92 -15.09 -26.61
C LEU A 634 -9.26 -15.83 -26.51
N CYS A 635 -9.48 -16.59 -25.43
CA CYS A 635 -10.77 -17.25 -25.16
C CYS A 635 -11.90 -16.23 -24.94
N TYR A 636 -11.62 -15.10 -24.28
CA TYR A 636 -12.62 -14.08 -23.97
C TYR A 636 -13.16 -13.38 -25.22
N GLN A 637 -12.35 -13.25 -26.28
CA GLN A 637 -12.72 -12.57 -27.52
C GLN A 637 -13.44 -13.47 -28.54
N GLN A 638 -13.48 -14.79 -28.30
CA GLN A 638 -14.20 -15.75 -29.14
C GLN A 638 -15.72 -15.67 -28.94
N GLU A 639 -16.46 -16.35 -29.82
CA GLU A 639 -17.91 -16.54 -29.64
C GLU A 639 -18.17 -17.45 -28.44
N GLU A 640 -19.19 -17.09 -27.65
CA GLU A 640 -19.48 -17.79 -26.40
C GLU A 640 -20.22 -19.10 -26.67
N THR A 641 -19.68 -20.18 -26.12
CA THR A 641 -20.25 -21.53 -26.12
C THR A 641 -20.57 -21.91 -24.68
N ILE A 642 -21.84 -22.20 -24.39
CA ILE A 642 -22.28 -22.67 -23.07
C ILE A 642 -22.51 -24.18 -23.18
N PRO A 643 -21.78 -25.03 -22.44
CA PRO A 643 -22.02 -26.47 -22.44
C PRO A 643 -23.43 -26.82 -21.95
N GLU A 644 -24.02 -27.89 -22.48
CA GLU A 644 -25.36 -28.33 -22.09
C GLU A 644 -25.43 -28.68 -20.59
N GLY A 645 -26.46 -28.20 -19.89
CA GLY A 645 -26.66 -28.45 -18.45
C GLY A 645 -25.99 -27.47 -17.50
N TYR A 646 -25.24 -26.48 -17.99
CA TYR A 646 -24.62 -25.45 -17.16
C TYR A 646 -25.52 -24.22 -16.92
N ASP A 647 -25.41 -23.64 -15.73
CA ASP A 647 -26.09 -22.39 -15.38
C ASP A 647 -25.44 -21.21 -16.11
N LYS A 648 -26.22 -20.54 -16.97
CA LYS A 648 -25.79 -19.37 -17.74
C LYS A 648 -25.25 -18.26 -16.84
N SER A 649 -25.89 -18.02 -15.70
CA SER A 649 -25.50 -16.94 -14.78
C SER A 649 -24.11 -17.21 -14.16
N LYS A 650 -23.88 -18.44 -13.69
CA LYS A 650 -22.60 -18.89 -13.14
C LYS A 650 -21.49 -18.85 -14.19
N HIS A 651 -21.80 -19.30 -15.41
CA HIS A 651 -20.86 -19.24 -16.54
C HIS A 651 -20.43 -17.79 -16.84
N TYR A 652 -21.37 -16.85 -16.96
CA TYR A 652 -21.03 -15.43 -17.22
C TYR A 652 -20.24 -14.80 -16.06
N SER A 653 -20.61 -15.10 -14.81
CA SER A 653 -19.83 -14.65 -13.65
C SER A 653 -18.42 -15.23 -13.62
N ASN A 654 -18.24 -16.54 -13.86
CA ASN A 654 -16.92 -17.17 -13.96
C ASN A 654 -16.06 -16.54 -15.06
N ARG A 655 -16.66 -16.24 -16.20
CA ARG A 655 -16.01 -15.56 -17.33
C ARG A 655 -15.53 -14.15 -16.95
N GLU A 656 -16.36 -13.39 -16.23
CA GLU A 656 -15.97 -12.07 -15.72
C GLU A 656 -14.90 -12.16 -14.65
N PHE A 657 -15.00 -13.09 -13.69
CA PHE A 657 -14.01 -13.30 -12.64
C PHE A 657 -12.65 -13.66 -13.24
N SER A 658 -12.63 -14.58 -14.21
CA SER A 658 -11.41 -14.97 -14.94
C SER A 658 -10.77 -13.75 -15.60
N LYS A 659 -11.58 -12.89 -16.24
CA LYS A 659 -11.08 -11.68 -16.90
C LYS A 659 -10.52 -10.65 -15.91
N ILE A 660 -11.24 -10.39 -14.81
CA ILE A 660 -10.83 -9.42 -13.79
C ILE A 660 -9.57 -9.88 -13.05
N ILE A 661 -9.52 -11.13 -12.61
CA ILE A 661 -8.35 -11.66 -11.88
C ILE A 661 -7.14 -11.73 -12.82
N SER A 662 -7.31 -12.18 -14.07
CA SER A 662 -6.25 -12.21 -15.08
C SER A 662 -5.64 -10.82 -15.31
N ASP A 663 -6.47 -9.80 -15.54
CA ASP A 663 -5.97 -8.44 -15.76
C ASP A 663 -5.40 -7.80 -14.49
N TYR A 664 -5.89 -8.20 -13.32
CA TYR A 664 -5.37 -7.75 -12.03
C TYR A 664 -3.97 -8.32 -11.76
N VAL A 665 -3.78 -9.62 -11.94
CA VAL A 665 -2.48 -10.27 -11.75
C VAL A 665 -1.48 -9.74 -12.79
N MET A 666 -1.94 -9.46 -14.01
CA MET A 666 -1.13 -8.79 -15.03
C MET A 666 -0.75 -7.35 -14.61
N TYR A 667 -1.67 -6.59 -14.01
CA TYR A 667 -1.36 -5.30 -13.41
C TYR A 667 -0.29 -5.43 -12.32
N LEU A 668 -0.41 -6.41 -11.42
CA LEU A 668 0.58 -6.63 -10.36
C LEU A 668 1.97 -6.91 -10.95
N LEU A 669 2.05 -7.80 -11.95
CA LEU A 669 3.31 -8.17 -12.61
C LEU A 669 4.06 -6.98 -13.22
N ILE A 670 3.32 -6.02 -13.82
CA ILE A 670 3.92 -4.91 -14.57
C ILE A 670 4.04 -3.62 -13.74
N MET A 671 3.00 -3.29 -12.97
CA MET A 671 2.88 -2.01 -12.26
C MET A 671 3.26 -2.10 -10.79
N GLN A 672 3.21 -3.28 -10.18
CA GLN A 672 3.59 -3.52 -8.78
C GLN A 672 4.54 -4.73 -8.63
N PRO A 673 5.70 -4.74 -9.31
CA PRO A 673 6.61 -5.89 -9.30
C PRO A 673 7.13 -6.25 -7.90
N GLY A 674 7.16 -5.29 -6.96
CA GLY A 674 7.53 -5.55 -5.57
C GLY A 674 6.54 -6.48 -4.84
N LEU A 675 5.27 -6.52 -5.25
CA LEU A 675 4.27 -7.47 -4.73
C LEU A 675 4.38 -8.86 -5.38
N MET A 676 5.29 -9.03 -6.34
CA MET A 676 5.51 -10.25 -7.10
C MET A 676 6.98 -10.67 -6.96
N SER A 677 7.45 -10.79 -5.70
CA SER A 677 8.87 -10.93 -5.31
C SER A 677 9.65 -11.97 -6.13
N GLU A 678 9.08 -13.16 -6.35
CA GLU A 678 9.73 -14.24 -7.15
C GLU A 678 10.01 -13.87 -8.59
N VAL A 679 9.26 -12.93 -9.15
CA VAL A 679 9.30 -12.56 -10.57
C VAL A 679 9.65 -11.10 -10.79
N SER A 680 10.05 -10.40 -9.71
CA SER A 680 10.44 -9.00 -9.75
C SER A 680 11.61 -8.81 -10.72
N GLY A 681 11.41 -7.95 -11.72
CA GLY A 681 12.38 -7.71 -12.80
C GLY A 681 12.29 -8.69 -13.97
N ILE A 682 12.26 -10.01 -13.72
CA ILE A 682 12.21 -11.03 -14.80
C ILE A 682 10.90 -10.94 -15.58
N GLY A 683 9.76 -10.77 -14.89
CA GLY A 683 8.45 -10.64 -15.54
C GLY A 683 8.37 -9.45 -16.51
N LYS A 684 9.04 -8.33 -16.19
CA LYS A 684 9.13 -7.16 -17.08
C LYS A 684 9.94 -7.45 -18.35
N ILE A 685 11.02 -8.23 -18.21
CA ILE A 685 11.85 -8.65 -19.36
C ILE A 685 11.01 -9.55 -20.28
N ARG A 686 10.32 -10.55 -19.73
CA ARG A 686 9.48 -11.46 -20.52
C ARG A 686 8.28 -10.77 -21.16
N PHE A 687 7.68 -9.82 -20.45
CA PHE A 687 6.68 -8.93 -21.02
C PHE A 687 7.23 -8.18 -22.22
N ARG A 688 8.42 -7.59 -22.12
CA ARG A 688 9.06 -6.86 -23.22
C ARG A 688 9.36 -7.77 -24.42
N ASP A 689 9.84 -8.99 -24.18
CA ASP A 689 10.13 -9.95 -25.24
C ASP A 689 8.85 -10.40 -25.96
N THR A 690 7.76 -10.61 -25.20
CA THR A 690 6.44 -10.97 -25.75
C THR A 690 5.80 -9.83 -26.49
N MET A 691 5.97 -8.61 -25.97
CA MET A 691 5.58 -7.38 -26.65
C MET A 691 6.31 -7.20 -27.98
N ALA A 692 7.62 -7.45 -28.02
CA ALA A 692 8.40 -7.35 -29.25
C ALA A 692 8.03 -8.41 -30.29
N GLU A 693 7.62 -9.62 -29.85
CA GLU A 693 7.09 -10.64 -30.75
C GLU A 693 5.71 -10.27 -31.30
N ALA A 694 4.81 -9.80 -30.43
CA ALA A 694 3.48 -9.34 -30.83
C ALA A 694 3.55 -8.16 -31.81
N ASP A 695 4.38 -7.16 -31.51
CA ASP A 695 4.60 -5.99 -32.36
C ASP A 695 5.07 -6.38 -33.77
N LYS A 696 6.12 -7.22 -33.85
CA LYS A 696 6.60 -7.76 -35.14
C LYS A 696 5.52 -8.55 -35.88
N PHE A 697 4.73 -9.33 -35.16
CA PHE A 697 3.66 -10.15 -35.74
C PHE A 697 2.53 -9.28 -36.32
N PHE A 698 2.03 -8.30 -35.55
CA PHE A 698 0.99 -7.39 -35.99
C PHE A 698 1.45 -6.45 -37.10
N HIS A 699 2.71 -5.99 -37.06
CA HIS A 699 3.30 -5.19 -38.11
C HIS A 699 3.34 -5.93 -39.45
N ARG A 700 3.79 -7.20 -39.45
CA ARG A 700 3.83 -8.06 -40.65
C ARG A 700 2.45 -8.37 -41.23
N ARG A 701 1.40 -8.34 -40.41
CA ARG A 701 0.01 -8.59 -40.81
C ARG A 701 -0.80 -7.31 -41.07
N HIS A 702 -0.19 -6.14 -40.91
CA HIS A 702 -0.82 -4.82 -41.04
C HIS A 702 -1.99 -4.55 -40.08
N ILE A 703 -1.91 -5.07 -38.84
CA ILE A 703 -3.00 -4.97 -37.82
C ILE A 703 -2.67 -3.96 -36.70
N GLU A 704 -1.44 -3.46 -36.63
CA GLU A 704 -0.94 -2.55 -35.58
C GLU A 704 -1.85 -1.32 -35.34
N ASN A 705 -2.46 -0.76 -36.39
CA ASN A 705 -3.28 0.46 -36.30
C ASN A 705 -4.79 0.20 -36.14
N VAL A 706 -5.22 -1.06 -36.11
CA VAL A 706 -6.65 -1.41 -36.08
C VAL A 706 -7.27 -1.09 -34.72
N ARG A 707 -6.45 -1.02 -33.65
CA ARG A 707 -6.89 -0.73 -32.27
C ARG A 707 -8.06 -1.60 -31.82
N ASP A 708 -8.07 -2.86 -32.25
CA ASP A 708 -9.13 -3.82 -31.95
C ASP A 708 -8.51 -5.13 -31.45
N VAL A 709 -8.78 -5.43 -30.17
CA VAL A 709 -8.31 -6.63 -29.49
C VAL A 709 -8.94 -7.89 -30.08
N LYS A 710 -10.18 -7.83 -30.59
CA LYS A 710 -10.87 -8.98 -31.17
C LYS A 710 -10.22 -9.43 -32.48
N ILE A 711 -9.88 -8.48 -33.35
CA ILE A 711 -9.19 -8.76 -34.62
C ILE A 711 -7.79 -9.32 -34.36
N ALA A 712 -7.06 -8.73 -33.41
CA ALA A 712 -5.75 -9.23 -33.01
C ALA A 712 -5.82 -10.66 -32.46
N SER A 713 -6.81 -10.94 -31.59
CA SER A 713 -7.01 -12.27 -31.00
C SER A 713 -7.32 -13.33 -32.06
N LYS A 714 -8.22 -13.02 -33.00
CA LYS A 714 -8.54 -13.91 -34.12
C LYS A 714 -7.29 -14.23 -34.95
N THR A 715 -6.49 -13.21 -35.25
CA THR A 715 -5.28 -13.38 -36.06
C THR A 715 -4.20 -14.23 -35.36
N ILE A 716 -4.10 -14.15 -34.04
CA ILE A 716 -3.18 -15.00 -33.25
C ILE A 716 -3.65 -16.46 -33.25
N LEU A 717 -4.97 -16.69 -33.14
CA LEU A 717 -5.55 -18.03 -33.13
C LEU A 717 -5.49 -18.73 -34.49
N ASP A 718 -5.50 -17.98 -35.59
CA ASP A 718 -5.39 -18.51 -36.96
C ASP A 718 -4.01 -19.15 -37.25
N VAL A 719 -2.99 -18.91 -36.43
CA VAL A 719 -1.65 -19.53 -36.59
C VAL A 719 -1.69 -20.99 -36.15
N SER A 720 -1.16 -21.92 -36.96
CA SER A 720 -1.10 -23.35 -36.61
C SER A 720 -0.33 -23.57 -35.30
N SER A 721 -0.87 -24.48 -34.47
CA SER A 721 -0.32 -24.88 -33.17
C SER A 721 0.25 -26.30 -33.17
N ASP A 722 0.48 -26.87 -34.37
CA ASP A 722 0.90 -28.26 -34.53
C ASP A 722 2.38 -28.48 -34.17
N ILE A 723 3.18 -27.41 -34.26
CA ILE A 723 4.61 -27.42 -33.95
C ILE A 723 4.82 -26.70 -32.61
N ASP A 724 5.66 -27.28 -31.77
CA ASP A 724 6.04 -26.68 -30.50
C ASP A 724 6.77 -25.34 -30.70
N PRO A 725 6.26 -24.21 -30.14
CA PRO A 725 6.88 -22.90 -30.34
C PRO A 725 8.34 -22.83 -29.91
N MET A 726 8.75 -23.59 -28.88
CA MET A 726 10.15 -23.67 -28.45
C MET A 726 11.07 -24.19 -29.56
N GLY A 727 10.62 -25.18 -30.34
CA GLY A 727 11.38 -25.76 -31.45
C GLY A 727 11.60 -24.81 -32.63
N VAL A 728 10.70 -23.83 -32.84
CA VAL A 728 10.78 -22.86 -33.95
C VAL A 728 11.61 -21.63 -33.56
N LYS A 729 11.52 -21.23 -32.30
CA LYS A 729 12.07 -19.97 -31.79
C LYS A 729 13.50 -20.10 -31.29
N GLY A 730 13.87 -21.29 -30.81
CA GLY A 730 15.13 -21.57 -30.12
C GLY A 730 15.32 -20.73 -28.86
N ASP A 731 16.50 -20.81 -28.24
CA ASP A 731 16.81 -20.15 -26.96
C ASP A 731 16.91 -18.61 -27.03
N ARG A 732 16.73 -18.01 -28.21
CA ARG A 732 16.96 -16.57 -28.43
C ARG A 732 15.80 -15.67 -27.98
N SER A 733 14.60 -16.21 -27.81
CA SER A 733 13.46 -15.42 -27.35
C SER A 733 12.62 -16.20 -26.34
N LYS A 734 12.33 -15.57 -25.20
CA LYS A 734 11.57 -16.16 -24.09
C LYS A 734 10.08 -15.79 -24.10
N SER A 735 9.60 -15.19 -25.18
CA SER A 735 8.18 -14.81 -25.29
C SER A 735 7.24 -16.02 -25.26
N VAL A 736 6.02 -15.81 -24.79
CA VAL A 736 5.00 -16.86 -24.61
C VAL A 736 3.76 -16.68 -25.51
N LEU A 737 3.84 -15.79 -26.51
CA LEU A 737 2.66 -15.41 -27.31
C LEU A 737 1.98 -16.61 -28.00
N PHE A 738 2.77 -17.48 -28.63
CA PHE A 738 2.23 -18.65 -29.34
C PHE A 738 1.98 -19.84 -28.43
N ASP A 739 2.70 -19.94 -27.31
CA ASP A 739 2.38 -20.90 -26.24
C ASP A 739 0.99 -20.61 -25.66
N ALA A 740 0.66 -19.33 -25.46
CA ALA A 740 -0.66 -18.89 -25.03
C ALA A 740 -1.77 -19.19 -26.06
N SER A 741 -1.47 -19.03 -27.36
CA SER A 741 -2.40 -19.42 -28.44
C SER A 741 -2.70 -20.93 -28.42
N ARG A 742 -1.66 -21.75 -28.17
CA ARG A 742 -1.80 -23.20 -28.01
C ARG A 742 -2.63 -23.57 -26.78
N LEU A 743 -2.35 -22.96 -25.63
CA LEU A 743 -3.14 -23.13 -24.40
C LEU A 743 -4.63 -22.76 -24.62
N ALA A 744 -4.92 -21.65 -25.30
CA ALA A 744 -6.29 -21.24 -25.60
C ALA A 744 -7.05 -22.28 -26.47
N LYS A 745 -6.36 -22.90 -27.44
CA LYS A 745 -6.92 -23.98 -28.26
C LYS A 745 -7.16 -25.25 -27.46
N ASP A 746 -6.23 -25.61 -26.57
CA ASP A 746 -6.35 -26.79 -25.71
C ASP A 746 -7.51 -26.65 -24.71
N LEU A 747 -7.70 -25.47 -24.11
CA LEU A 747 -8.84 -25.19 -23.23
C LEU A 747 -10.19 -25.32 -23.96
N ARG A 748 -10.23 -24.96 -25.25
CA ARG A 748 -11.43 -25.13 -26.08
C ARG A 748 -11.67 -26.61 -26.40
N GLN A 749 -10.63 -27.34 -26.79
CA GLN A 749 -10.74 -28.78 -27.04
C GLN A 749 -11.22 -29.54 -25.80
N LEU A 750 -10.79 -29.10 -24.62
CA LEU A 750 -11.26 -29.64 -23.35
C LEU A 750 -12.77 -29.41 -23.16
N GLU A 751 -13.26 -28.20 -23.39
CA GLU A 751 -14.69 -27.91 -23.29
C GLU A 751 -15.53 -28.78 -24.23
N GLU A 752 -15.06 -28.92 -25.48
CA GLU A 752 -15.71 -29.74 -26.51
C GLU A 752 -15.71 -31.24 -26.16
N ARG A 753 -14.61 -31.75 -25.56
CA ARG A 753 -14.43 -33.17 -25.26
C ARG A 753 -15.13 -33.63 -23.97
N TYR A 754 -15.03 -32.85 -22.91
CA TYR A 754 -15.53 -33.23 -21.58
C TYR A 754 -16.87 -32.58 -21.22
N GLY A 755 -17.35 -31.64 -22.05
CA GLY A 755 -18.56 -30.87 -21.76
C GLY A 755 -18.44 -30.02 -20.49
N LYS A 756 -17.22 -29.70 -20.04
CA LYS A 756 -16.98 -28.89 -18.84
C LYS A 756 -16.80 -27.43 -19.22
N ASP A 757 -17.43 -26.54 -18.45
CA ASP A 757 -17.28 -25.09 -18.63
C ASP A 757 -15.83 -24.67 -18.40
N LYS A 758 -15.17 -24.20 -19.48
CA LYS A 758 -13.78 -23.73 -19.41
C LYS A 758 -13.62 -22.56 -18.44
N TRP A 759 -14.66 -21.73 -18.27
CA TRP A 759 -14.59 -20.56 -17.40
C TRP A 759 -14.62 -20.93 -15.93
N GLU A 760 -15.31 -22.01 -15.55
CA GLU A 760 -15.25 -22.56 -14.19
C GLU A 760 -13.83 -23.00 -13.83
N ILE A 761 -13.11 -23.62 -14.78
CA ILE A 761 -11.73 -24.06 -14.56
C ILE A 761 -10.79 -22.84 -14.52
N LEU A 762 -10.91 -21.93 -15.50
CA LEU A 762 -10.08 -20.73 -15.58
C LEU A 762 -10.21 -19.85 -14.34
N SER A 763 -11.43 -19.61 -13.85
CA SER A 763 -11.64 -18.76 -12.67
C SER A 763 -10.95 -19.34 -11.43
N LYS A 764 -11.06 -20.66 -11.20
CA LYS A 764 -10.40 -21.35 -10.09
C LYS A 764 -8.87 -21.39 -10.24
N VAL A 765 -8.34 -21.60 -11.45
CA VAL A 765 -6.89 -21.54 -11.71
C VAL A 765 -6.35 -20.14 -11.42
N TRP A 766 -7.06 -19.09 -11.83
CA TRP A 766 -6.68 -17.71 -11.54
C TRP A 766 -6.68 -17.37 -10.05
N VAL A 767 -7.65 -17.89 -9.28
CA VAL A 767 -7.64 -17.77 -7.81
C VAL A 767 -6.38 -18.43 -7.23
N GLU A 768 -6.01 -19.62 -7.71
CA GLU A 768 -4.81 -20.32 -7.26
C GLU A 768 -3.52 -19.57 -7.62
N LEU A 769 -3.42 -19.04 -8.85
CA LEU A 769 -2.31 -18.17 -9.25
C LEU A 769 -2.20 -16.92 -8.39
N LEU A 770 -3.33 -16.27 -8.04
CA LEU A 770 -3.35 -15.10 -7.17
C LEU A 770 -2.96 -15.46 -5.72
N CYS A 771 -3.42 -16.61 -5.21
CA CYS A 771 -3.05 -17.12 -3.89
C CYS A 771 -1.55 -17.40 -3.80
N TYR A 772 -0.99 -18.00 -4.86
CA TYR A 772 0.45 -18.22 -4.96
C TYR A 772 1.22 -16.90 -4.91
N ALA A 773 0.80 -15.87 -5.66
CA ALA A 773 1.39 -14.53 -5.58
C ALA A 773 1.31 -13.94 -4.18
N ALA A 774 0.17 -14.07 -3.50
CA ALA A 774 -0.03 -13.55 -2.15
C ALA A 774 0.86 -14.23 -1.11
N CYS A 775 1.09 -15.54 -1.20
CA CYS A 775 2.00 -16.24 -0.27
C CYS A 775 3.49 -15.96 -0.52
N HIS A 776 3.88 -15.72 -1.77
CA HIS A 776 5.29 -15.54 -2.16
C HIS A 776 5.67 -14.06 -2.33
N CYS A 777 4.76 -13.15 -2.01
CA CYS A 777 5.07 -11.74 -1.86
C CYS A 777 5.80 -11.51 -0.54
N ASP A 778 6.81 -10.64 -0.55
CA ASP A 778 7.47 -10.26 0.69
C ASP A 778 6.47 -9.56 1.63
N SER A 779 6.50 -9.93 2.91
CA SER A 779 5.57 -9.40 3.91
C SER A 779 5.74 -7.88 4.09
N THR A 780 6.96 -7.37 3.88
CA THR A 780 7.22 -5.92 3.87
C THR A 780 6.52 -5.21 2.71
N ALA A 781 6.49 -5.82 1.52
CA ALA A 781 5.84 -5.27 0.33
C ALA A 781 4.31 -5.22 0.49
N HIS A 782 3.70 -6.26 1.09
CA HIS A 782 2.28 -6.27 1.45
C HIS A 782 1.89 -5.07 2.30
N VAL A 783 2.68 -4.83 3.34
CA VAL A 783 2.47 -3.73 4.28
C VAL A 783 2.74 -2.38 3.63
N GLU A 784 3.80 -2.24 2.84
CA GLU A 784 4.10 -0.99 2.13
C GLU A 784 2.91 -0.56 1.24
N GLN A 785 2.25 -1.53 0.61
CA GLN A 785 1.07 -1.27 -0.24
C GLN A 785 -0.15 -0.77 0.54
N LEU A 786 -0.27 -1.05 1.84
CA LEU A 786 -1.33 -0.46 2.68
C LEU A 786 -1.21 1.07 2.72
N SER A 787 0.01 1.58 2.63
CA SER A 787 0.31 3.02 2.58
C SER A 787 -0.13 3.71 1.26
N ARG A 788 -0.51 2.91 0.25
CA ARG A 788 -0.83 3.33 -1.12
C ARG A 788 -2.26 3.03 -1.56
N GLY A 789 -3.15 2.67 -0.63
CA GLY A 789 -4.59 2.52 -0.90
C GLY A 789 -5.17 1.13 -0.64
N GLY A 790 -4.30 0.17 -0.31
CA GLY A 790 -4.66 -1.25 -0.18
C GLY A 790 -5.00 -1.88 -1.53
N GLU A 791 -4.51 -3.08 -1.77
CA GLU A 791 -4.78 -3.87 -2.98
C GLU A 791 -5.45 -5.19 -2.61
N LEU A 792 -6.19 -5.79 -3.54
CA LEU A 792 -6.89 -7.07 -3.33
C LEU A 792 -5.95 -8.18 -2.83
N ILE A 793 -4.71 -8.22 -3.30
CA ILE A 793 -3.71 -9.22 -2.88
C ILE A 793 -3.47 -9.21 -1.37
N ASN A 794 -3.58 -8.05 -0.69
CA ASN A 794 -3.42 -7.98 0.77
C ASN A 794 -4.60 -8.64 1.50
N PHE A 795 -5.81 -8.57 0.92
CA PHE A 795 -6.98 -9.27 1.45
C PHE A 795 -6.87 -10.77 1.23
N VAL A 796 -6.38 -11.21 0.06
CA VAL A 796 -6.14 -12.63 -0.23
C VAL A 796 -5.05 -13.18 0.70
N TRP A 797 -3.98 -12.43 0.95
CA TRP A 797 -2.91 -12.82 1.87
C TRP A 797 -3.42 -13.11 3.29
N LEU A 798 -4.17 -12.18 3.89
CA LEU A 798 -4.76 -12.43 5.22
C LEU A 798 -5.85 -13.51 5.18
N LEU A 799 -6.64 -13.59 4.12
CA LEU A 799 -7.65 -14.64 3.98
C LEU A 799 -7.01 -16.04 3.97
N MET A 800 -5.88 -16.19 3.29
CA MET A 800 -5.10 -17.43 3.32
C MET A 800 -4.52 -17.71 4.71
N ALA A 801 -4.05 -16.69 5.42
CA ALA A 801 -3.60 -16.82 6.81
C ALA A 801 -4.74 -17.31 7.74
N HIS A 802 -5.94 -16.75 7.59
CA HIS A 802 -7.10 -17.15 8.37
C HIS A 802 -7.56 -18.58 8.07
N PHE A 803 -7.49 -19.01 6.81
CA PHE A 803 -7.75 -20.40 6.43
C PHE A 803 -6.57 -21.35 6.72
N GLY A 804 -5.49 -20.84 7.30
CA GLY A 804 -4.34 -21.65 7.66
C GLY A 804 -3.60 -22.23 6.45
N LEU A 805 -3.71 -21.59 5.29
CA LEU A 805 -3.11 -21.99 4.01
C LEU A 805 -1.81 -21.22 3.75
N THR A 806 -0.93 -21.13 4.73
CA THR A 806 0.37 -20.44 4.60
C THR A 806 1.51 -21.37 5.02
N ASP A 807 2.71 -21.07 4.54
CA ASP A 807 3.93 -21.82 4.84
C ASP A 807 4.58 -21.42 6.18
N GLN A 808 4.04 -20.39 6.84
CA GLN A 808 4.52 -19.84 8.12
C GLN A 808 4.03 -20.64 9.35
N PHE A 809 3.30 -21.75 9.15
CA PHE A 809 2.93 -22.71 10.20
C PHE A 809 3.89 -23.91 10.16
N GLN A 810 4.84 -24.00 11.10
CA GLN A 810 5.74 -25.15 11.21
C GLN A 810 5.43 -25.98 12.46
N ILE A 811 5.28 -27.30 12.27
CA ILE A 811 5.33 -28.27 13.36
C ILE A 811 6.80 -28.54 13.66
N ASN A 812 7.27 -28.21 14.86
CA ASN A 812 8.37 -28.99 15.41
C ASN A 812 7.78 -30.37 15.72
N LYS A 813 8.26 -31.44 15.07
CA LYS A 813 7.90 -32.82 15.43
C LYS A 813 8.26 -33.02 16.91
N GLY A 814 7.30 -32.84 17.83
CA GLY A 814 7.61 -32.92 19.26
C GLY A 814 6.76 -32.12 20.26
N ASP A 815 5.57 -31.61 19.94
CA ASP A 815 4.70 -30.96 20.96
C ASP A 815 4.16 -31.94 22.02
N ALA A 816 4.59 -33.21 21.99
CA ALA A 816 4.38 -34.15 23.10
C ALA A 816 5.15 -33.68 24.35
N ARG A 817 4.42 -33.25 25.38
CA ARG A 817 5.03 -32.87 26.67
C ARG A 817 5.32 -34.14 27.47
N ALA A 818 6.60 -34.40 27.72
CA ALA A 818 7.00 -35.47 28.62
C ALA A 818 6.58 -35.12 30.06
N LYS A 819 5.81 -36.00 30.71
CA LYS A 819 5.43 -35.86 32.11
C LYS A 819 5.78 -37.11 32.90
N LEU A 820 6.30 -36.91 34.11
CA LEU A 820 6.53 -37.97 35.07
C LEU A 820 5.27 -38.22 35.88
N ILE A 821 4.75 -39.45 35.83
CA ILE A 821 3.65 -39.90 36.68
C ILE A 821 4.18 -40.97 37.64
N ILE A 822 3.78 -40.88 38.90
CA ILE A 822 3.98 -41.92 39.91
C ILE A 822 2.81 -42.90 39.74
N GLY A 823 3.11 -44.13 39.34
CA GLY A 823 2.16 -45.23 39.27
C GLY A 823 1.54 -45.51 40.64
N LYS A 824 0.29 -45.99 40.64
CA LYS A 824 -0.34 -46.49 41.86
C LYS A 824 0.27 -47.81 42.31
#